data_AF-A0A836H1C7-F1
#
_entry.id   AF-A0A836H1C7-F1
#
_cell.length_a   1.000
_cell.length_b   1.000
_cell.length_c   1.000
_cell.angle_alpha   90.00
_cell.angle_beta   90.00
_cell.angle_gamma   90.00
#
_symmetry.space_group_name_H-M   'P 1'
#
loop_
_entity.id
_entity.type
_entity.pdbx_description
1 polymer ?
#
loop_
_entity_poly.entity_id
_entity_poly.type
_entity_poly.pdbx_seq_one_letter_code
_entity_poly.pdbx_strand_id
1 'polypeptide(L)'
;MMSSLPTPRASQAPFSAGLQVEAPETTGSAAARTTMPFYAVLIEVAGSMEDAIVRDVTQRLRCYRNRYQPLLRCIFTLVAAAVPEARLFGDGAAAALEAGPNPTATGAGQLFTVPKSAVSVNKTYPLVSRFYPPQLVGAQHRNPSTTAIGVVPTAQPDASCGASQPCWAVGAATIALSEVATAADCHTRAVQRLEDFMAYHFLPLAMTHNCPPSESVSASANTFVLRHYVNEASRTSSFLLADPFSTSSSDLAGTLAAAAIIDPRAEQLDAYAEDLSRIGATLSSVIFTHCYVDGASGLAELLARFPTARVVSGIPLAPAGTTEDVHLSPRLKLRTVRVPAFSLECLLAEIYLSEVLVGLCTGTLWSTDAAPRWDLLKWSAFPREAAHGRAPSLSPNDSGGDRDTALTRTYEVLRKYVFDPYFAPLCASGAERSWPSRNVGKSPRRDDSPESAGEKAGELTAVSNALQRVVLLPAHGGYSNVTNQLDLCWAAHLGDLTRMQHTRIVIDTLATTAEAFARYNRRLPPLPHPPSFDASRVAHLRQLLTLLRPEQQADCVAQLPGGMQYALRYSFDPFAATGAPGDLLSASCRQCTASSFYANIIDVRDAAEYHALHVCGAVNVPMSFPGVAYGARKAELWLQCVLVPFTPIVAICAAEAQRAELSRRLSALSPGSSVHIFRVAEFFDAAETPAENPAEGGPATMTDLPWQEVECDVPATVPADVPLPRKLLWIKHGAALTHLASYEDLTAIEPASARVVLDVRTPYEFKNGSHHHSVHVGLSELCAMAVEDALVTSSLQSKWCCGCSPGLADAYMKRIHSAALLAGLPVVQQESSLSDVVIYCAGGYRSLIASSLLQRAMETSATMTWRSLRISNVSGGAFQIMTQRPDLWRVKDRSIVCIS
;
A
#
# COMPACT_ATOMS: atom_id res chain seq x y z
N MET A 1 -47.76 -19.38 33.79
CA MET A 1 -47.38 -20.71 33.25
C MET A 1 -45.90 -20.67 32.97
N MET A 2 -45.11 -21.34 33.82
CA MET A 2 -43.66 -21.39 33.76
C MET A 2 -43.21 -22.61 32.96
N SER A 3 -42.20 -22.45 32.10
CA SER A 3 -41.35 -23.56 31.65
C SER A 3 -39.93 -23.06 31.36
N SER A 4 -39.07 -23.27 32.36
CA SER A 4 -37.66 -23.68 32.32
C SER A 4 -36.72 -23.19 31.19
N LEU A 5 -35.77 -22.32 31.57
CA LEU A 5 -34.49 -22.09 30.91
C LEU A 5 -33.43 -23.08 31.44
N PRO A 6 -32.45 -23.53 30.62
CA PRO A 6 -31.33 -24.33 31.10
C PRO A 6 -30.19 -23.46 31.67
N THR A 7 -29.61 -23.95 32.76
CA THR A 7 -28.49 -23.39 33.54
C THR A 7 -27.15 -23.41 32.77
N PRO A 8 -26.30 -22.38 32.90
CA PRO A 8 -24.92 -22.44 32.40
C PRO A 8 -23.99 -23.11 33.42
N ARG A 9 -23.21 -24.11 32.96
CA ARG A 9 -22.13 -24.74 33.73
C ARG A 9 -20.96 -23.77 33.91
N ALA A 10 -20.55 -23.59 35.16
CA ALA A 10 -19.37 -22.83 35.55
C ALA A 10 -18.12 -23.73 35.71
N SER A 11 -16.98 -23.06 35.61
CA SER A 11 -15.62 -23.39 36.12
C SER A 11 -14.85 -24.57 35.51
N GLN A 12 -13.85 -24.24 34.68
CA GLN A 12 -12.59 -24.99 34.59
C GLN A 12 -11.52 -24.23 35.37
N ALA A 13 -10.81 -24.97 36.23
CA ALA A 13 -9.73 -24.53 37.11
C ALA A 13 -8.43 -24.23 36.33
N PRO A 14 -7.49 -23.44 36.90
CA PRO A 14 -6.21 -23.16 36.27
C PRO A 14 -5.28 -24.38 36.34
N PHE A 15 -4.60 -24.68 35.23
CA PHE A 15 -3.58 -25.71 35.15
C PHE A 15 -2.29 -25.27 35.86
N SER A 16 -1.84 -26.09 36.81
CA SER A 16 -0.57 -25.97 37.52
C SER A 16 0.60 -26.35 36.61
N ALA A 17 1.61 -25.47 36.52
CA ALA A 17 2.87 -25.75 35.85
C ALA A 17 3.71 -26.72 36.70
N GLY A 18 3.82 -27.98 36.26
CA GLY A 18 4.76 -28.95 36.81
C GLY A 18 6.08 -28.90 36.05
N LEU A 19 7.17 -28.57 36.76
CA LEU A 19 8.54 -28.85 36.31
C LEU A 19 8.72 -30.37 36.21
N GLN A 20 9.05 -30.87 35.01
CA GLN A 20 9.63 -32.21 34.85
C GLN A 20 11.10 -32.08 34.45
N VAL A 21 11.92 -32.87 35.14
CA VAL A 21 13.37 -33.02 34.97
C VAL A 21 13.62 -33.90 33.75
N GLU A 22 14.37 -33.37 32.78
CA GLU A 22 14.79 -34.08 31.56
C GLU A 22 15.86 -35.15 31.87
N ALA A 23 15.74 -36.29 31.19
CA ALA A 23 16.74 -37.36 31.17
C ALA A 23 17.82 -37.08 30.10
N PRO A 24 19.06 -37.56 30.26
CA PRO A 24 20.17 -37.19 29.37
C PRO A 24 20.05 -37.90 28.01
N GLU A 25 19.95 -37.11 26.95
CA GLU A 25 20.02 -37.59 25.57
C GLU A 25 21.45 -37.98 25.19
N THR A 26 21.54 -39.07 24.43
CA THR A 26 22.78 -39.67 23.93
C THR A 26 23.30 -38.86 22.73
N THR A 27 24.58 -38.50 22.79
CA THR A 27 25.29 -37.72 21.76
C THR A 27 25.52 -38.53 20.49
N GLY A 28 24.55 -38.53 19.58
CA GLY A 28 24.75 -38.88 18.18
C GLY A 28 25.29 -37.66 17.41
N SER A 29 26.44 -37.80 16.77
CA SER A 29 27.03 -36.79 15.89
C SER A 29 26.10 -36.51 14.70
N ALA A 30 25.23 -35.51 14.84
CA ALA A 30 24.43 -34.99 13.76
C ALA A 30 25.35 -34.19 12.83
N ALA A 31 25.51 -34.66 11.59
CA ALA A 31 26.16 -33.90 10.54
C ALA A 31 25.53 -32.50 10.49
N ALA A 32 26.32 -31.47 10.80
CA ALA A 32 25.90 -30.08 10.80
C ALA A 32 25.52 -29.70 9.37
N ARG A 33 24.26 -29.92 8.99
CA ARG A 33 23.70 -29.44 7.73
C ARG A 33 23.70 -27.93 7.81
N THR A 34 24.68 -27.34 7.13
CA THR A 34 24.83 -25.91 6.88
C THR A 34 23.59 -25.42 6.15
N THR A 35 22.59 -24.98 6.91
CA THR A 35 21.55 -24.12 6.36
C THR A 35 22.27 -22.91 5.78
N MET A 36 22.26 -22.78 4.45
CA MET A 36 22.80 -21.61 3.76
C MET A 36 22.13 -20.39 4.39
N PRO A 37 22.87 -19.54 5.13
CA PRO A 37 22.25 -18.40 5.76
C PRO A 37 21.78 -17.50 4.62
N PHE A 38 20.50 -17.14 4.66
CA PHE A 38 20.03 -16.07 3.81
C PHE A 38 20.75 -14.79 4.22
N TYR A 39 21.36 -14.11 3.25
CA TYR A 39 22.11 -12.89 3.51
C TYR A 39 21.35 -11.69 2.94
N ALA A 40 20.74 -10.93 3.86
CA ALA A 40 20.23 -9.61 3.56
C ALA A 40 21.35 -8.71 3.01
N VAL A 41 21.00 -7.77 2.14
CA VAL A 41 21.94 -6.76 1.68
C VAL A 41 22.33 -5.90 2.87
N LEU A 42 23.63 -5.81 3.13
CA LEU A 42 24.17 -5.00 4.21
C LEU A 42 24.55 -3.61 3.68
N ILE A 43 23.94 -2.57 4.24
CA ILE A 43 24.37 -1.18 4.04
C ILE A 43 24.91 -0.66 5.36
N GLU A 44 26.18 -0.22 5.35
CA GLU A 44 26.84 0.38 6.49
C GLU A 44 26.97 1.90 6.30
N VAL A 45 26.54 2.66 7.31
CA VAL A 45 26.78 4.10 7.41
C VAL A 45 27.71 4.33 8.59
N ALA A 46 28.84 4.98 8.32
CA ALA A 46 29.83 5.35 9.32
C ALA A 46 29.95 6.88 9.40
N GLY A 47 29.84 7.43 10.62
CA GLY A 47 30.02 8.85 10.89
C GLY A 47 29.30 9.31 12.17
N SER A 48 29.44 10.59 12.51
CA SER A 48 28.73 11.21 13.63
C SER A 48 27.30 11.54 13.24
N MET A 49 26.31 11.30 14.12
CA MET A 49 24.92 11.74 13.88
C MET A 49 24.74 13.27 13.95
N GLU A 50 25.78 13.99 14.40
CA GLU A 50 25.85 15.46 14.31
C GLU A 50 26.16 15.93 12.89
N ASP A 51 26.75 15.07 12.04
CA ASP A 51 26.94 15.33 10.62
C ASP A 51 25.58 15.28 9.90
N ALA A 52 25.22 16.39 9.25
CA ALA A 52 23.95 16.52 8.54
C ALA A 52 23.78 15.46 7.43
N ILE A 53 24.86 15.09 6.74
CA ILE A 53 24.85 14.06 5.69
C ILE A 53 24.53 12.70 6.30
N VAL A 54 25.24 12.32 7.37
CA VAL A 54 25.04 11.03 8.06
C VAL A 54 23.63 10.92 8.60
N ARG A 55 23.11 11.99 9.21
CA ARG A 55 21.75 12.05 9.73
C ARG A 55 20.71 11.88 8.61
N ASP A 56 20.85 12.60 7.49
CA ASP A 56 19.89 12.51 6.37
C ASP A 56 19.93 11.13 5.69
N VAL A 57 21.14 10.62 5.39
CA VAL A 57 21.35 9.27 4.86
C VAL A 57 20.75 8.20 5.79
N THR A 58 20.98 8.33 7.10
CA THR A 58 20.41 7.42 8.10
C THR A 58 18.89 7.49 8.13
N GLN A 59 18.31 8.69 8.08
CA GLN A 59 16.87 8.88 8.06
C GLN A 59 16.24 8.24 6.81
N ARG A 60 16.82 8.46 5.63
CA ARG A 60 16.37 7.86 4.36
C ARG A 60 16.49 6.34 4.38
N LEU A 61 17.63 5.80 4.84
CA LEU A 61 17.80 4.35 4.97
C LEU A 61 16.81 3.72 5.96
N ARG A 62 16.41 4.42 7.02
CA ARG A 62 15.32 3.95 7.89
C ARG A 62 13.99 3.86 7.15
N CYS A 63 13.68 4.84 6.28
CA CYS A 63 12.49 4.78 5.43
C CYS A 63 12.54 3.57 4.48
N TYR A 64 13.68 3.33 3.83
CA TYR A 64 13.87 2.15 2.96
C TYR A 64 13.85 0.83 3.71
N ARG A 65 14.45 0.77 4.90
CA ARG A 65 14.42 -0.41 5.76
C ARG A 65 12.99 -0.77 6.11
N ASN A 66 12.12 0.19 6.42
CA ASN A 66 10.72 -0.10 6.70
C ASN A 66 10.00 -0.68 5.45
N ARG A 67 10.44 -0.31 4.24
CA ARG A 67 9.88 -0.80 2.97
C ARG A 67 10.39 -2.19 2.58
N TYR A 68 11.68 -2.45 2.82
CA TYR A 68 12.41 -3.63 2.34
C TYR A 68 13.04 -4.44 3.48
N GLN A 69 12.47 -4.39 4.68
CA GLN A 69 13.04 -4.98 5.89
C GLN A 69 13.51 -6.44 5.72
N PRO A 70 12.80 -7.32 4.99
CA PRO A 70 13.27 -8.69 4.77
C PRO A 70 14.54 -8.77 3.88
N LEU A 71 14.70 -7.82 2.96
CA LEU A 71 15.80 -7.81 1.98
C LEU A 71 17.00 -6.96 2.43
N LEU A 72 16.76 -5.94 3.25
CA LEU A 72 17.72 -4.92 3.63
C LEU A 72 18.00 -4.96 5.13
N ARG A 73 19.27 -5.18 5.49
CA ARG A 73 19.76 -4.97 6.85
C ARG A 73 20.64 -3.73 6.88
N CYS A 74 20.19 -2.70 7.59
CA CYS A 74 21.01 -1.52 7.85
C CYS A 74 21.82 -1.75 9.13
N ILE A 75 23.14 -1.57 9.06
CA ILE A 75 24.00 -1.48 10.24
C ILE A 75 24.52 -0.04 10.33
N PHE A 76 24.39 0.55 11.52
CA PHE A 76 24.84 1.90 11.80
C PHE A 76 26.04 1.80 12.73
N THR A 77 27.22 2.17 12.24
CA THR A 77 28.42 2.26 13.06
C THR A 77 28.54 3.70 13.51
N LEU A 78 27.99 4.00 14.71
CA LEU A 78 28.06 5.32 15.31
C LEU A 78 29.49 5.59 15.76
N VAL A 79 30.15 6.53 15.09
CA VAL A 79 31.50 6.97 15.47
C VAL A 79 31.33 8.20 16.35
N ALA A 80 31.85 8.15 17.58
CA ALA A 80 31.86 9.31 18.48
C ALA A 80 32.60 10.49 17.81
N ALA A 81 32.06 11.70 17.95
CA ALA A 81 32.43 12.91 17.19
C ALA A 81 33.88 13.43 17.40
N ALA A 82 34.77 12.68 18.05
CA ALA A 82 36.09 13.16 18.41
C ALA A 82 37.20 12.09 18.35
N VAL A 83 37.01 10.99 17.60
CA VAL A 83 38.08 10.00 17.43
C VAL A 83 38.66 10.12 16.01
N PRO A 84 39.91 10.63 15.86
CA PRO A 84 40.60 10.63 14.58
C PRO A 84 40.61 9.24 13.96
N GLU A 85 40.39 9.13 12.64
CA GLU A 85 40.33 7.85 11.89
C GLU A 85 41.57 6.96 12.19
N ALA A 86 42.74 7.58 12.35
CA ALA A 86 43.99 6.93 12.75
C ALA A 86 43.92 6.19 14.10
N ARG A 87 43.12 6.68 15.05
CA ARG A 87 42.87 6.02 16.35
C ARG A 87 41.84 4.90 16.26
N LEU A 88 40.96 4.92 15.26
CA LEU A 88 39.95 3.88 15.05
C LEU A 88 40.52 2.68 14.29
N PHE A 89 41.28 2.94 13.22
CA PHE A 89 41.69 1.92 12.24
C PHE A 89 43.20 1.72 12.10
N GLY A 90 44.01 2.50 12.84
CA GLY A 90 45.46 2.52 12.77
C GLY A 90 45.99 3.23 11.52
N ASP A 91 47.06 4.01 11.67
CA ASP A 91 47.78 4.60 10.54
C ASP A 91 48.49 3.50 9.75
N GLY A 92 47.97 3.18 8.56
CA GLY A 92 48.51 2.16 7.67
C GLY A 92 49.94 2.45 7.17
N ALA A 93 50.41 3.69 7.32
CA ALA A 93 51.76 4.09 6.95
C ALA A 93 52.80 3.77 8.04
N ALA A 94 52.40 3.66 9.31
CA ALA A 94 53.33 3.42 10.43
C ALA A 94 53.70 1.93 10.59
N ALA A 95 52.80 1.02 10.23
CA ALA A 95 53.00 -0.42 10.42
C ALA A 95 54.05 -1.05 9.47
N ALA A 96 54.48 -0.34 8.42
CA ALA A 96 55.49 -0.83 7.48
C ALA A 96 56.93 -0.41 7.84
N LEU A 97 57.13 0.46 8.83
CA LEU A 97 58.44 1.06 9.15
C LEU A 97 59.01 0.68 10.53
N GLU A 98 58.22 0.06 11.42
CA GLU A 98 58.71 -0.33 12.74
C GLU A 98 58.80 -1.86 12.90
N ALA A 99 59.81 -2.45 12.26
CA ALA A 99 60.37 -3.75 12.64
C ALA A 99 61.72 -3.52 13.35
N GLY A 100 61.69 -2.84 14.50
CA GLY A 100 62.84 -2.64 15.38
C GLY A 100 62.63 -3.35 16.73
N PRO A 101 63.62 -4.04 17.30
CA PRO A 101 63.44 -4.80 18.52
C PRO A 101 63.63 -3.86 19.71
N ASN A 102 62.57 -3.25 20.24
CA ASN A 102 62.45 -2.84 21.66
C ASN A 102 61.08 -2.16 21.94
N PRO A 103 60.16 -2.79 22.69
CA PRO A 103 58.90 -2.16 23.07
C PRO A 103 59.04 -1.48 24.43
N THR A 104 59.22 -0.15 24.45
CA THR A 104 58.97 0.67 25.65
C THR A 104 58.28 1.98 25.26
N ALA A 105 57.03 1.88 24.81
CA ALA A 105 56.14 3.03 24.76
C ALA A 105 54.69 2.58 25.00
N THR A 106 54.06 3.18 26.01
CA THR A 106 52.63 3.11 26.31
C THR A 106 51.84 3.76 25.17
N GLY A 107 51.62 3.00 24.09
CA GLY A 107 50.78 3.39 22.97
C GLY A 107 49.31 3.42 23.38
N ALA A 108 48.64 4.54 23.13
CA ALA A 108 47.19 4.65 23.21
C ALA A 108 46.57 3.53 22.37
N GLY A 109 45.94 2.56 23.06
CA GLY A 109 45.45 1.34 22.45
C GLY A 109 44.46 1.61 21.32
N GLN A 110 44.65 0.89 20.21
CA GLN A 110 43.64 0.72 19.18
C GLN A 110 42.33 0.30 19.86
N LEU A 111 41.26 1.07 19.67
CA LEU A 111 39.97 0.79 20.32
C LEU A 111 39.30 -0.49 19.79
N PHE A 112 39.69 -0.93 18.59
CA PHE A 112 39.23 -2.16 17.96
C PHE A 112 40.45 -3.06 17.65
N THR A 113 40.59 -4.19 18.35
CA THR A 113 41.63 -5.22 18.08
C THR A 113 41.35 -6.08 16.85
N VAL A 114 40.39 -5.65 16.04
CA VAL A 114 39.88 -6.40 14.91
C VAL A 114 40.74 -6.02 13.70
N PRO A 115 41.47 -6.96 13.07
CA PRO A 115 42.29 -6.63 11.91
C PRO A 115 41.40 -6.01 10.82
N LYS A 116 41.96 -5.18 9.92
CA LYS A 116 41.21 -4.65 8.75
C LYS A 116 40.48 -5.74 7.95
N SER A 117 40.87 -7.00 8.11
CA SER A 117 40.28 -8.21 7.54
C SER A 117 39.11 -8.84 8.32
N ALA A 118 38.86 -8.47 9.58
CA ALA A 118 37.73 -8.99 10.34
C ALA A 118 36.43 -8.18 10.17
N VAL A 119 36.43 -7.29 9.16
CA VAL A 119 35.28 -7.04 8.30
C VAL A 119 35.33 -8.04 7.12
N SER A 120 34.98 -9.28 7.39
CA SER A 120 34.58 -10.28 6.38
C SER A 120 33.67 -11.27 7.12
N VAL A 121 32.43 -11.53 6.72
CA VAL A 121 32.01 -12.23 5.50
C VAL A 121 30.60 -11.76 5.11
N ASN A 122 30.48 -11.17 3.92
CA ASN A 122 29.38 -11.26 2.96
C ASN A 122 29.74 -10.32 1.81
N LYS A 123 29.49 -10.72 0.55
CA LYS A 123 29.92 -10.01 -0.66
C LYS A 123 29.76 -8.48 -0.53
N THR A 124 30.84 -7.78 -0.21
CA THR A 124 30.85 -6.32 -0.11
C THR A 124 30.83 -5.76 -1.53
N TYR A 125 29.70 -5.22 -1.96
CA TYR A 125 29.69 -4.23 -3.03
C TYR A 125 30.12 -2.90 -2.39
N PRO A 126 31.29 -2.33 -2.74
CA PRO A 126 31.74 -1.08 -2.15
C PRO A 126 30.89 0.08 -2.69
N LEU A 127 29.74 0.30 -2.06
CA LEU A 127 28.99 1.56 -2.20
C LEU A 127 29.55 2.66 -1.31
N VAL A 128 30.50 2.33 -0.44
CA VAL A 128 31.21 3.32 0.37
C VAL A 128 32.35 3.91 -0.47
N SER A 129 31.99 4.71 -1.48
CA SER A 129 32.86 5.81 -1.87
C SER A 129 32.88 6.78 -0.68
N ARG A 130 34.06 7.15 -0.16
CA ARG A 130 34.18 8.19 0.86
C ARG A 130 33.35 9.40 0.42
N PHE A 131 32.34 9.78 1.23
CA PHE A 131 31.52 10.96 0.96
C PHE A 131 32.34 12.26 1.01
N TYR A 132 33.54 12.18 1.58
CA TYR A 132 34.53 13.24 1.62
C TYR A 132 35.69 12.94 0.66
N PRO A 133 36.16 13.93 -0.12
CA PRO A 133 37.49 13.81 -0.74
C PRO A 133 38.53 13.61 0.37
N PRO A 134 39.65 12.89 0.10
CA PRO A 134 40.76 12.84 1.04
C PRO A 134 41.15 14.27 1.40
N GLN A 135 41.03 14.65 2.67
CA GLN A 135 41.64 15.90 3.11
C GLN A 135 43.14 15.73 2.90
N LEU A 136 43.70 16.48 1.95
CA LEU A 136 45.13 16.70 1.87
C LEU A 136 45.50 17.41 3.17
N VAL A 137 45.89 16.63 4.17
CA VAL A 137 46.55 17.15 5.36
C VAL A 137 47.79 17.84 4.85
N GLY A 138 47.75 19.17 4.83
CA GLY A 138 48.83 20.00 4.34
C GLY A 138 50.11 19.64 5.08
N ALA A 139 51.00 18.95 4.40
CA ALA A 139 52.39 18.83 4.82
C ALA A 139 52.92 20.27 4.93
N GLN A 140 53.19 20.70 6.16
CA GLN A 140 53.84 21.97 6.42
C GLN A 140 55.10 22.06 5.54
N HIS A 141 55.17 23.15 4.79
CA HIS A 141 56.32 23.58 4.00
C HIS A 141 57.64 23.36 4.75
N ARG A 142 58.48 22.45 4.22
CA ARG A 142 59.94 22.58 4.33
C ARG A 142 60.48 22.77 2.93
N ASN A 143 61.05 23.96 2.70
CA ASN A 143 61.68 24.35 1.44
C ASN A 143 62.86 23.43 1.07
N PRO A 144 63.15 23.26 -0.22
CA PRO A 144 64.18 22.36 -0.71
C PRO A 144 65.51 23.09 -0.91
N SER A 145 66.62 22.36 -0.76
CA SER A 145 67.85 22.70 -1.44
C SER A 145 68.64 21.45 -1.81
N THR A 146 69.09 21.45 -3.07
CA THR A 146 70.30 20.83 -3.64
C THR A 146 70.20 19.44 -4.29
N THR A 147 70.02 19.47 -5.62
CA THR A 147 70.70 18.70 -6.69
C THR A 147 71.54 17.47 -6.35
N ALA A 148 71.25 16.33 -7.02
CA ALA A 148 72.20 15.63 -7.89
C ALA A 148 71.57 14.47 -8.70
N ILE A 149 71.77 14.56 -10.02
CA ILE A 149 72.23 13.54 -11.00
C ILE A 149 71.57 12.14 -10.99
N GLY A 150 71.03 11.79 -12.16
CA GLY A 150 70.24 10.60 -12.42
C GLY A 150 71.01 9.30 -12.62
N VAL A 151 70.23 8.22 -12.61
CA VAL A 151 70.56 6.89 -13.13
C VAL A 151 69.25 6.27 -13.63
N VAL A 152 69.21 5.94 -14.93
CA VAL A 152 68.26 4.97 -15.50
C VAL A 152 68.76 3.58 -15.10
N PRO A 153 67.89 2.64 -14.65
CA PRO A 153 67.73 1.46 -15.49
C PRO A 153 66.35 0.76 -15.42
N THR A 154 66.01 0.22 -16.59
CA THR A 154 65.41 -1.10 -16.88
C THR A 154 64.01 -1.45 -16.36
N ALA A 155 63.16 -1.70 -17.36
CA ALA A 155 61.95 -2.51 -17.30
C ALA A 155 62.23 -3.93 -16.81
N GLN A 156 61.34 -4.45 -15.97
CA GLN A 156 60.97 -5.87 -15.95
C GLN A 156 59.49 -6.06 -15.58
N PRO A 157 58.89 -7.19 -15.98
CA PRO A 157 57.44 -7.39 -16.07
C PRO A 157 56.85 -8.09 -14.83
N ASP A 158 55.52 -8.21 -14.86
CA ASP A 158 54.67 -9.14 -14.11
C ASP A 158 54.34 -8.85 -12.64
N ALA A 159 53.08 -8.43 -12.44
CA ALA A 159 52.11 -9.14 -11.60
C ALA A 159 50.76 -8.43 -11.69
N SER A 160 49.97 -8.72 -12.73
CA SER A 160 48.56 -8.32 -12.79
C SER A 160 47.76 -9.17 -11.80
N CYS A 161 47.77 -8.79 -10.53
CA CYS A 161 46.78 -9.26 -9.58
C CYS A 161 45.47 -8.54 -9.94
N GLY A 162 44.57 -9.26 -10.60
CA GLY A 162 43.27 -8.78 -11.05
C GLY A 162 42.36 -8.40 -9.89
N ALA A 163 42.57 -7.21 -9.33
CA ALA A 163 41.57 -6.54 -8.53
C ALA A 163 40.52 -5.99 -9.51
N SER A 164 39.39 -6.68 -9.59
CA SER A 164 38.19 -6.24 -10.28
C SER A 164 37.79 -4.85 -9.78
N GLN A 165 38.03 -3.82 -10.61
CA GLN A 165 37.47 -2.50 -10.39
C GLN A 165 35.94 -2.60 -10.45
N PRO A 166 35.21 -2.12 -9.43
CA PRO A 166 33.77 -1.95 -9.53
C PRO A 166 33.46 -0.93 -10.65
N CYS A 167 32.52 -1.25 -11.55
CA CYS A 167 32.08 -0.40 -12.66
C CYS A 167 31.41 0.93 -12.24
N TRP A 168 31.44 1.29 -10.96
CA TRP A 168 31.01 2.60 -10.43
C TRP A 168 32.14 3.63 -10.36
N ALA A 169 33.36 3.25 -10.79
CA ALA A 169 34.42 4.21 -11.03
C ALA A 169 34.01 5.10 -12.21
N VAL A 170 33.74 6.37 -11.87
CA VAL A 170 33.67 7.53 -12.77
C VAL A 170 34.56 7.28 -13.99
N GLY A 171 33.97 7.12 -15.17
CA GLY A 171 34.73 6.98 -16.41
C GLY A 171 35.71 8.15 -16.51
N ALA A 172 37.01 7.85 -16.59
CA ALA A 172 38.18 8.73 -16.80
C ALA A 172 37.98 10.26 -16.74
N ALA A 173 37.26 10.77 -15.74
CA ALA A 173 37.12 12.19 -15.41
C ALA A 173 37.93 12.49 -14.15
N THR A 174 39.10 11.87 -14.03
CA THR A 174 40.12 12.19 -13.03
C THR A 174 40.86 13.50 -13.38
N ILE A 175 40.36 14.29 -14.33
CA ILE A 175 40.94 15.57 -14.75
C ILE A 175 39.86 16.66 -14.64
N ALA A 176 39.48 16.99 -13.40
CA ALA A 176 38.97 18.31 -12.96
C ALA A 176 38.48 18.27 -11.48
N LEU A 177 39.24 17.69 -10.55
CA LEU A 177 38.94 17.81 -9.09
C LEU A 177 39.55 19.09 -8.48
N SER A 178 39.65 20.15 -9.27
CA SER A 178 40.25 21.44 -8.85
C SER A 178 39.23 22.42 -8.26
N GLU A 179 37.93 22.13 -8.31
CA GLU A 179 36.91 22.99 -7.70
C GLU A 179 36.60 22.49 -6.29
N VAL A 180 36.76 23.39 -5.31
CA VAL A 180 36.45 23.14 -3.90
C VAL A 180 34.95 22.88 -3.79
N ALA A 181 34.55 21.61 -3.81
CA ALA A 181 33.17 21.22 -3.55
C ALA A 181 32.77 21.70 -2.15
N THR A 182 31.71 22.50 -2.06
CA THR A 182 31.21 22.97 -0.77
C THR A 182 30.63 21.79 0.03
N ALA A 183 30.48 21.93 1.35
CA ALA A 183 29.82 20.92 2.16
C ALA A 183 28.39 20.61 1.67
N ALA A 184 27.69 21.61 1.11
CA ALA A 184 26.37 21.46 0.52
C ALA A 184 26.41 20.61 -0.77
N ASP A 185 27.45 20.74 -1.60
CA ASP A 185 27.63 19.92 -2.81
C ASP A 185 27.93 18.46 -2.44
N CYS A 186 28.77 18.26 -1.42
CA CYS A 186 29.05 16.92 -0.89
C CYS A 186 27.78 16.28 -0.31
N HIS A 187 26.97 17.03 0.44
CA HIS A 187 25.68 16.56 0.97
C HIS A 187 24.74 16.15 -0.16
N THR A 188 24.51 17.03 -1.14
CA THR A 188 23.63 16.77 -2.28
C THR A 188 24.08 15.55 -3.07
N ARG A 189 25.38 15.42 -3.33
CA ARG A 189 25.95 14.27 -4.04
C ARG A 189 25.80 12.96 -3.26
N ALA A 190 26.00 12.98 -1.94
CA ALA A 190 25.86 11.82 -1.08
C ALA A 190 24.42 11.28 -1.08
N VAL A 191 23.47 12.19 -0.88
CA VAL A 191 22.03 11.89 -0.91
C VAL A 191 21.63 11.36 -2.29
N GLN A 192 22.03 12.04 -3.37
CA GLN A 192 21.71 11.60 -4.73
C GLN A 192 22.23 10.18 -5.02
N ARG A 193 23.48 9.87 -4.64
CA ARG A 193 24.05 8.52 -4.83
C ARG A 193 23.29 7.44 -4.07
N LEU A 194 22.88 7.72 -2.83
CA LEU A 194 22.06 6.81 -2.06
C LEU A 194 20.72 6.57 -2.75
N GLU A 195 20.04 7.66 -3.15
CA GLU A 195 18.74 7.60 -3.82
C GLU A 195 18.85 6.83 -5.15
N ASP A 196 19.86 7.09 -5.97
CA ASP A 196 20.11 6.38 -7.24
C ASP A 196 20.35 4.88 -6.99
N PHE A 197 21.17 4.54 -5.99
CA PHE A 197 21.40 3.14 -5.64
C PHE A 197 20.10 2.44 -5.20
N MET A 198 19.36 3.06 -4.28
CA MET A 198 18.10 2.51 -3.78
C MET A 198 17.03 2.45 -4.87
N ALA A 199 17.09 3.35 -5.85
CA ALA A 199 16.15 3.45 -6.96
C ALA A 199 16.36 2.39 -8.03
N TYR A 200 17.61 2.15 -8.46
CA TYR A 200 17.89 1.38 -9.68
C TYR A 200 18.65 0.08 -9.43
N HIS A 201 19.35 -0.05 -8.29
CA HIS A 201 20.35 -1.11 -8.09
C HIS A 201 20.07 -2.00 -6.89
N PHE A 202 19.40 -1.49 -5.86
CA PHE A 202 19.12 -2.26 -4.65
C PHE A 202 18.31 -3.55 -4.91
N LEU A 203 17.19 -3.46 -5.64
CA LEU A 203 16.35 -4.64 -5.89
C LEU A 203 17.02 -5.66 -6.82
N PRO A 204 17.63 -5.27 -7.96
CA PRO A 204 18.43 -6.21 -8.77
C PRO A 204 19.55 -6.87 -7.96
N LEU A 205 20.20 -6.11 -7.08
CA LEU A 205 21.21 -6.65 -6.17
C LEU A 205 20.60 -7.65 -5.20
N ALA A 206 19.46 -7.34 -4.55
CA ALA A 206 18.80 -8.27 -3.63
C ALA A 206 18.39 -9.58 -4.34
N MET A 207 17.94 -9.48 -5.59
CA MET A 207 17.54 -10.62 -6.43
C MET A 207 18.73 -11.51 -6.83
N THR A 208 19.93 -10.93 -7.02
CA THR A 208 21.10 -11.65 -7.54
C THR A 208 22.18 -11.96 -6.49
N HIS A 209 22.18 -11.26 -5.34
CA HIS A 209 23.21 -11.35 -4.30
C HIS A 209 23.38 -12.79 -3.78
N ASN A 210 22.25 -13.48 -3.62
CA ASN A 210 22.19 -14.84 -3.11
C ASN A 210 22.34 -15.90 -4.22
N CYS A 211 22.46 -15.53 -5.49
CA CYS A 211 22.75 -16.47 -6.57
C CYS A 211 24.17 -17.03 -6.44
N PRO A 212 24.40 -18.31 -6.83
CA PRO A 212 25.76 -18.85 -6.88
C PRO A 212 26.57 -18.01 -7.87
N PRO A 213 27.81 -17.64 -7.57
CA PRO A 213 28.67 -17.05 -8.59
C PRO A 213 28.80 -18.07 -9.72
N SER A 214 28.23 -17.77 -10.89
CA SER A 214 28.56 -18.52 -12.11
C SER A 214 30.06 -18.33 -12.33
N GLU A 215 30.80 -19.43 -12.47
CA GLU A 215 32.27 -19.47 -12.45
C GLU A 215 32.98 -18.66 -13.56
N SER A 216 32.25 -17.88 -14.37
CA SER A 216 32.82 -17.17 -15.53
C SER A 216 32.23 -15.77 -15.83
N VAL A 217 31.33 -15.24 -15.01
CA VAL A 217 30.59 -14.00 -15.36
C VAL A 217 31.14 -12.79 -14.60
N SER A 218 31.69 -11.81 -15.34
CA SER A 218 32.09 -10.49 -14.82
C SER A 218 30.96 -9.87 -13.98
N ALA A 219 31.29 -9.17 -12.89
CA ALA A 219 30.31 -8.51 -12.03
C ALA A 219 29.40 -7.52 -12.80
N SER A 220 29.88 -6.93 -13.90
CA SER A 220 29.08 -6.09 -14.81
C SER A 220 28.06 -6.87 -15.66
N ALA A 221 28.29 -8.16 -15.86
CA ALA A 221 27.43 -9.05 -16.64
C ALA A 221 26.32 -9.71 -15.80
N ASN A 222 26.03 -9.20 -14.60
CA ASN A 222 24.94 -9.68 -13.74
C ASN A 222 23.88 -8.63 -13.41
N THR A 223 23.99 -7.40 -13.92
CA THR A 223 23.12 -6.30 -13.49
C THR A 223 22.12 -5.93 -14.59
N PHE A 224 20.85 -5.81 -14.21
CA PHE A 224 19.78 -5.15 -14.95
C PHE A 224 19.19 -4.04 -14.07
N VAL A 225 18.31 -3.21 -14.60
CA VAL A 225 17.61 -2.16 -13.84
C VAL A 225 16.22 -2.67 -13.46
N LEU A 226 15.87 -2.52 -12.18
CA LEU A 226 14.51 -2.68 -11.65
C LEU A 226 14.19 -1.48 -10.77
N ARG A 227 13.34 -0.60 -11.29
CA ARG A 227 12.85 0.59 -10.59
C ARG A 227 11.46 0.31 -10.04
N HIS A 228 11.30 0.49 -8.73
CA HIS A 228 10.03 0.30 -8.04
C HIS A 228 9.42 1.65 -7.68
N TYR A 229 8.22 1.91 -8.18
CA TYR A 229 7.45 3.11 -7.86
C TYR A 229 6.32 2.74 -6.91
N VAL A 230 6.12 3.55 -5.87
CA VAL A 230 5.10 3.33 -4.84
C VAL A 230 4.22 4.57 -4.78
N ASN A 231 2.93 4.40 -5.00
CA ASN A 231 1.96 5.36 -4.52
C ASN A 231 1.70 5.07 -3.04
N GLU A 232 2.26 5.92 -2.17
CA GLU A 232 2.15 5.77 -0.72
C GLU A 232 0.72 5.94 -0.18
N ALA A 233 -0.16 6.56 -0.95
CA ALA A 233 -1.54 6.80 -0.54
C ALA A 233 -2.45 5.59 -0.82
N SER A 234 -2.45 5.10 -2.06
CA SER A 234 -3.19 3.88 -2.43
C SER A 234 -2.48 2.59 -1.99
N ARG A 235 -1.20 2.69 -1.64
CA ARG A 235 -0.32 1.53 -1.37
C ARG A 235 -0.23 0.60 -2.59
N THR A 236 -0.15 1.20 -3.77
CA THR A 236 -0.02 0.48 -5.05
C THR A 236 1.38 0.66 -5.62
N SER A 237 1.88 -0.36 -6.30
CA SER A 237 3.21 -0.43 -6.88
C SER A 237 3.18 -0.63 -8.37
N SER A 238 4.18 -0.04 -9.03
CA SER A 238 4.53 -0.32 -10.41
C SER A 238 6.03 -0.58 -10.54
N PHE A 239 6.43 -1.28 -11.60
CA PHE A 239 7.83 -1.67 -11.79
C PHE A 239 8.30 -1.35 -13.21
N LEU A 240 9.46 -0.71 -13.34
CA LEU A 240 10.15 -0.55 -14.62
C LEU A 240 11.36 -1.48 -14.65
N LEU A 241 11.47 -2.28 -15.70
CA LEU A 241 12.57 -3.21 -15.94
C LEU A 241 13.27 -2.88 -17.25
N ALA A 242 14.59 -2.87 -17.25
CA ALA A 242 15.40 -2.67 -18.46
C ALA A 242 16.76 -3.37 -18.31
N ASP A 243 17.35 -3.77 -19.44
CA ASP A 243 18.74 -4.26 -19.47
C ASP A 243 19.59 -3.33 -20.35
N PRO A 244 20.10 -2.21 -19.80
CA PRO A 244 20.87 -1.24 -20.57
C PRO A 244 22.23 -1.79 -21.05
N PHE A 245 22.70 -2.89 -20.46
CA PHE A 245 24.04 -3.44 -20.72
C PHE A 245 24.07 -4.46 -21.86
N SER A 246 22.91 -4.83 -22.41
CA SER A 246 22.84 -5.78 -23.52
C SER A 246 23.15 -5.18 -24.89
N THR A 247 23.35 -3.86 -24.99
CA THR A 247 23.74 -3.20 -26.25
C THR A 247 25.20 -3.57 -26.55
N SER A 248 25.39 -4.76 -27.14
CA SER A 248 26.70 -5.28 -27.49
C SER A 248 27.38 -4.36 -28.50
N SER A 249 28.67 -4.15 -28.30
CA SER A 249 29.59 -3.24 -29.00
C SER A 249 29.74 -3.40 -30.52
N SER A 250 28.91 -4.22 -31.19
CA SER A 250 28.99 -4.44 -32.64
C SER A 250 27.95 -3.67 -33.47
N ASP A 251 26.84 -3.22 -32.87
CA ASP A 251 25.83 -2.43 -33.58
C ASP A 251 26.12 -0.93 -33.40
N LEU A 252 26.89 -0.38 -34.33
CA LEU A 252 27.19 1.04 -34.48
C LEU A 252 25.97 1.92 -34.80
N ALA A 253 24.74 1.40 -34.63
CA ALA A 253 23.49 2.07 -34.95
C ALA A 253 22.55 2.10 -33.73
N GLY A 254 22.78 3.04 -32.81
CA GLY A 254 21.78 3.77 -32.01
C GLY A 254 20.58 3.05 -31.38
N THR A 255 20.60 1.73 -31.20
CA THR A 255 19.43 0.98 -30.75
C THR A 255 19.32 1.09 -29.23
N LEU A 256 18.29 1.81 -28.75
CA LEU A 256 18.01 1.95 -27.32
C LEU A 256 17.67 0.60 -26.69
N ALA A 257 18.03 0.42 -25.42
CA ALA A 257 17.68 -0.80 -24.68
C ALA A 257 16.16 -0.95 -24.56
N ALA A 258 15.64 -2.17 -24.65
CA ALA A 258 14.22 -2.42 -24.45
C ALA A 258 13.86 -2.42 -22.95
N ALA A 259 12.71 -1.84 -22.62
CA ALA A 259 12.18 -1.79 -21.27
C ALA A 259 10.72 -2.28 -21.18
N ALA A 260 10.37 -2.85 -20.03
CA ALA A 260 8.99 -3.14 -19.66
C ALA A 260 8.54 -2.29 -18.47
N ILE A 261 7.28 -1.87 -18.48
CA ILE A 261 6.60 -1.38 -17.28
C ILE A 261 5.52 -2.37 -16.88
N ILE A 262 5.55 -2.84 -15.64
CA ILE A 262 4.54 -3.70 -15.04
C ILE A 262 3.64 -2.82 -14.18
N ASP A 263 2.32 -2.94 -14.41
CA ASP A 263 1.26 -2.24 -13.70
C ASP A 263 1.50 -0.72 -13.71
N PRO A 264 1.47 -0.02 -14.86
CA PRO A 264 1.67 1.43 -14.89
C PRO A 264 0.56 2.17 -14.12
N ARG A 265 0.86 3.40 -13.67
CA ARG A 265 -0.07 4.31 -12.99
C ARG A 265 -0.12 5.66 -13.69
N ALA A 266 -1.30 6.26 -13.78
CA ALA A 266 -1.50 7.56 -14.45
C ALA A 266 -0.68 8.68 -13.78
N GLU A 267 -0.55 8.64 -12.45
CA GLU A 267 0.23 9.61 -11.69
C GLU A 267 1.75 9.54 -11.88
N GLN A 268 2.26 8.48 -12.50
CA GLN A 268 3.71 8.20 -12.60
C GLN A 268 4.24 8.32 -14.04
N LEU A 269 3.40 8.74 -15.00
CA LEU A 269 3.76 8.78 -16.42
C LEU A 269 5.01 9.61 -16.72
N ASP A 270 5.17 10.75 -16.06
CA ASP A 270 6.35 11.61 -16.25
C ASP A 270 7.60 10.98 -15.64
N ALA A 271 7.47 10.35 -14.46
CA ALA A 271 8.57 9.64 -13.82
C ALA A 271 9.03 8.44 -14.66
N TYR A 272 8.12 7.72 -15.32
CA TYR A 272 8.47 6.66 -16.26
C TYR A 272 9.26 7.20 -17.45
N ALA A 273 8.81 8.29 -18.06
CA ALA A 273 9.47 8.89 -19.20
C ALA A 273 10.88 9.41 -18.85
N GLU A 274 11.01 10.07 -17.69
CA GLU A 274 12.29 10.55 -17.17
C GLU A 274 13.26 9.38 -16.91
N ASP A 275 12.79 8.31 -16.26
CA ASP A 275 13.62 7.15 -15.96
C ASP A 275 14.02 6.38 -17.22
N LEU A 276 13.11 6.21 -18.20
CA LEU A 276 13.45 5.63 -19.50
C LEU A 276 14.55 6.44 -20.21
N SER A 277 14.42 7.77 -20.22
CA SER A 277 15.43 8.67 -20.78
C SER A 277 16.77 8.57 -20.02
N ARG A 278 16.73 8.51 -18.69
CA ARG A 278 17.92 8.41 -17.84
C ARG A 278 18.66 7.09 -18.04
N ILE A 279 17.92 6.00 -18.23
CA ILE A 279 18.46 4.65 -18.45
C ILE A 279 18.98 4.48 -19.89
N GLY A 280 18.51 5.30 -20.84
CA GLY A 280 18.80 5.12 -22.26
C GLY A 280 18.01 3.94 -22.85
N ALA A 281 16.76 3.79 -22.42
CA ALA A 281 15.86 2.71 -22.83
C ALA A 281 14.60 3.25 -23.53
N THR A 282 14.01 2.43 -24.39
CA THR A 282 12.70 2.64 -25.00
C THR A 282 11.69 1.64 -24.44
N LEU A 283 10.47 2.09 -24.21
CA LEU A 283 9.40 1.21 -23.73
C LEU A 283 8.98 0.25 -24.85
N SER A 284 9.31 -1.03 -24.70
CA SER A 284 8.93 -2.09 -25.63
C SER A 284 7.63 -2.77 -25.23
N SER A 285 7.31 -2.77 -23.93
CA SER A 285 6.21 -3.57 -23.40
C SER A 285 5.58 -2.98 -22.13
N VAL A 286 4.26 -3.13 -22.00
CA VAL A 286 3.48 -2.78 -20.81
C VAL A 286 2.75 -4.04 -20.36
N ILE A 287 2.95 -4.46 -19.12
CA ILE A 287 2.36 -5.67 -18.55
C ILE A 287 1.32 -5.29 -17.50
N PHE A 288 0.09 -5.78 -17.63
CA PHE A 288 -0.95 -5.67 -16.60
C PHE A 288 -1.10 -7.01 -15.88
N THR A 289 -0.73 -7.05 -14.61
CA THR A 289 -1.01 -8.20 -13.75
C THR A 289 -2.49 -8.30 -13.39
N HIS A 290 -3.21 -7.18 -13.36
CA HIS A 290 -4.65 -7.12 -13.10
C HIS A 290 -5.24 -5.77 -13.55
N CYS A 291 -6.56 -5.68 -13.66
CA CYS A 291 -7.22 -4.37 -13.77
C CYS A 291 -7.24 -3.69 -12.40
N TYR A 292 -6.77 -2.45 -12.33
CA TYR A 292 -6.83 -1.67 -11.09
C TYR A 292 -8.26 -1.41 -10.64
N VAL A 293 -8.44 -1.48 -9.33
CA VAL A 293 -9.69 -1.11 -8.65
C VAL A 293 -9.50 0.15 -7.79
N ASP A 294 -8.26 0.52 -7.52
CA ASP A 294 -7.86 1.51 -6.52
C ASP A 294 -7.11 2.71 -7.13
N GLY A 295 -7.25 2.95 -8.43
CA GLY A 295 -6.72 4.11 -9.14
C GLY A 295 -6.61 3.88 -10.64
N ALA A 296 -6.03 4.84 -11.37
CA ALA A 296 -5.95 4.82 -12.83
C ALA A 296 -4.61 4.26 -13.34
N SER A 297 -4.67 3.44 -14.40
CA SER A 297 -3.51 2.77 -15.00
C SER A 297 -2.59 3.66 -15.85
N GLY A 298 -3.07 4.78 -16.38
CA GLY A 298 -2.33 5.61 -17.35
C GLY A 298 -2.02 4.91 -18.67
N LEU A 299 -2.69 3.80 -19.00
CA LEU A 299 -2.38 2.99 -20.17
C LEU A 299 -2.51 3.76 -21.49
N ALA A 300 -3.62 4.49 -21.65
CA ALA A 300 -3.91 5.20 -22.89
C ALA A 300 -2.86 6.29 -23.17
N GLU A 301 -2.49 7.06 -22.15
CA GLU A 301 -1.48 8.10 -22.21
C GLU A 301 -0.08 7.52 -22.44
N LEU A 302 0.23 6.37 -21.82
CA LEU A 302 1.51 5.68 -22.02
C LEU A 302 1.65 5.18 -23.46
N LEU A 303 0.60 4.60 -24.04
CA LEU A 303 0.59 4.18 -25.45
C LEU A 303 0.62 5.36 -26.42
N ALA A 304 0.01 6.49 -26.07
CA ALA A 304 0.13 7.71 -26.86
C ALA A 304 1.59 8.22 -26.90
N ARG A 305 2.32 8.12 -25.77
CA ARG A 305 3.74 8.47 -25.69
C ARG A 305 4.66 7.42 -26.33
N PHE A 306 4.29 6.15 -26.25
CA PHE A 306 5.08 5.00 -26.72
C PHE A 306 4.22 4.07 -27.59
N PRO A 307 3.87 4.47 -28.82
CA PRO A 307 2.91 3.74 -29.67
C PRO A 307 3.40 2.37 -30.13
N THR A 308 4.71 2.12 -30.06
CA THR A 308 5.30 0.81 -30.38
C THR A 308 5.29 -0.17 -29.22
N ALA A 309 4.92 0.27 -28.01
CA ALA A 309 4.92 -0.58 -26.83
C ALA A 309 3.80 -1.63 -26.94
N ARG A 310 4.18 -2.91 -26.80
CA ARG A 310 3.23 -4.02 -26.77
C ARG A 310 2.55 -4.12 -25.41
N VAL A 311 1.22 -4.22 -25.38
CA VAL A 311 0.48 -4.50 -24.15
C VAL A 311 0.33 -6.01 -23.95
N VAL A 312 0.68 -6.48 -22.76
CA VAL A 312 0.50 -7.87 -22.31
C VAL A 312 -0.43 -7.86 -21.10
N SER A 313 -1.53 -8.60 -21.17
CA SER A 313 -2.54 -8.66 -20.12
C SER A 313 -3.26 -10.01 -20.13
N GLY A 314 -4.12 -10.27 -19.14
CA GLY A 314 -5.00 -11.45 -19.18
C GLY A 314 -6.10 -11.40 -20.26
N ILE A 315 -6.15 -10.35 -21.07
CA ILE A 315 -7.12 -10.14 -22.16
C ILE A 315 -6.40 -10.28 -23.52
N PRO A 316 -6.96 -11.04 -24.50
CA PRO A 316 -8.21 -11.80 -24.44
C PRO A 316 -8.09 -12.97 -23.47
N LEU A 317 -9.20 -13.40 -22.85
CA LEU A 317 -9.20 -14.51 -21.89
C LEU A 317 -8.69 -15.81 -22.52
N ALA A 318 -7.88 -16.56 -21.78
CA ALA A 318 -7.32 -17.84 -22.19
C ALA A 318 -7.19 -18.76 -20.96
N PRO A 319 -6.99 -20.07 -21.15
CA PRO A 319 -6.94 -21.02 -20.06
C PRO A 319 -5.91 -20.67 -18.98
N ALA A 320 -6.24 -20.98 -17.72
CA ALA A 320 -5.32 -20.81 -16.60
C ALA A 320 -4.01 -21.59 -16.82
N GLY A 321 -2.89 -20.96 -16.53
CA GLY A 321 -1.54 -21.49 -16.77
C GLY A 321 -0.98 -21.23 -18.18
N THR A 322 -1.74 -20.61 -19.09
CA THR A 322 -1.17 -20.15 -20.37
C THR A 322 -0.02 -19.18 -20.09
N THR A 323 1.09 -19.35 -20.80
CA THR A 323 2.28 -18.52 -20.63
C THR A 323 2.62 -17.71 -21.88
N GLU A 324 3.26 -16.56 -21.68
CA GLU A 324 3.74 -15.69 -22.76
C GLU A 324 5.05 -15.03 -22.34
N ASP A 325 6.08 -15.14 -23.19
CA ASP A 325 7.42 -14.61 -22.93
C ASP A 325 7.60 -13.23 -23.60
N VAL A 326 8.16 -12.29 -22.84
CA VAL A 326 8.55 -10.94 -23.25
C VAL A 326 10.06 -10.80 -23.05
N HIS A 327 10.80 -10.75 -24.16
CA HIS A 327 12.26 -10.60 -24.12
C HIS A 327 12.64 -9.11 -24.13
N LEU A 328 13.35 -8.67 -23.11
CA LEU A 328 13.94 -7.32 -23.04
C LEU A 328 15.40 -7.32 -23.51
N SER A 329 16.08 -8.44 -23.31
CA SER A 329 17.40 -8.72 -23.86
C SER A 329 17.59 -10.23 -24.01
N PRO A 330 18.71 -10.71 -24.58
CA PRO A 330 19.06 -12.14 -24.56
C PRO A 330 19.21 -12.70 -23.14
N ARG A 331 19.42 -11.84 -22.14
CA ARG A 331 19.59 -12.23 -20.74
C ARG A 331 18.36 -11.95 -19.88
N LEU A 332 17.60 -10.90 -20.15
CA LEU A 332 16.44 -10.50 -19.35
C LEU A 332 15.13 -10.83 -20.08
N LYS A 333 14.34 -11.72 -19.47
CA LYS A 333 13.04 -12.17 -19.99
C LYS A 333 11.99 -12.12 -18.90
N LEU A 334 10.80 -11.66 -19.26
CA LEU A 334 9.61 -11.71 -18.41
C LEU A 334 8.68 -12.79 -18.95
N ARG A 335 8.26 -13.74 -18.13
CA ARG A 335 7.25 -14.73 -18.49
C ARG A 335 5.97 -14.43 -17.74
N THR A 336 4.90 -14.17 -18.46
CA THR A 336 3.58 -14.02 -17.85
C THR A 336 2.89 -15.37 -17.76
N VAL A 337 2.14 -15.61 -16.68
CA VAL A 337 1.37 -16.82 -16.41
C VAL A 337 -0.05 -16.41 -16.05
N ARG A 338 -1.05 -16.96 -16.74
CA ARG A 338 -2.46 -16.65 -16.45
C ARG A 338 -2.95 -17.33 -15.18
N VAL A 339 -3.40 -16.55 -14.21
CA VAL A 339 -3.85 -17.06 -12.90
C VAL A 339 -5.18 -16.39 -12.54
N PRO A 340 -6.32 -16.88 -13.05
CA PRO A 340 -7.63 -16.25 -12.85
C PRO A 340 -8.19 -16.52 -11.45
N ALA A 341 -7.50 -16.07 -10.40
CA ALA A 341 -7.82 -16.31 -9.00
C ALA A 341 -8.53 -15.12 -8.35
N PHE A 342 -7.99 -13.91 -8.50
CA PHE A 342 -8.56 -12.67 -7.96
C PHE A 342 -9.53 -11.99 -8.94
N SER A 343 -9.17 -12.06 -10.22
CA SER A 343 -9.97 -11.61 -11.35
C SER A 343 -9.69 -12.51 -12.55
N LEU A 344 -10.57 -12.53 -13.56
CA LEU A 344 -10.37 -13.41 -14.71
C LEU A 344 -9.17 -13.02 -15.57
N GLU A 345 -8.83 -11.73 -15.56
CA GLU A 345 -7.72 -11.15 -16.30
C GLU A 345 -6.38 -11.16 -15.54
N CYS A 346 -6.32 -11.79 -14.35
CA CYS A 346 -5.11 -11.80 -13.54
C CYS A 346 -3.95 -12.56 -14.19
N LEU A 347 -2.75 -11.99 -14.08
CA LEU A 347 -1.47 -12.59 -14.47
C LEU A 347 -0.48 -12.55 -13.30
N LEU A 348 0.39 -13.56 -13.27
CA LEU A 348 1.67 -13.54 -12.57
C LEU A 348 2.76 -13.19 -13.60
N ALA A 349 3.73 -12.35 -13.27
CA ALA A 349 4.90 -12.10 -14.11
C ALA A 349 6.18 -12.61 -13.44
N GLU A 350 6.81 -13.61 -14.03
CA GLU A 350 8.10 -14.17 -13.63
C GLU A 350 9.24 -13.40 -14.27
N ILE A 351 10.28 -13.08 -13.49
CA ILE A 351 11.48 -12.37 -13.95
C ILE A 351 12.61 -13.39 -14.06
N TYR A 352 13.09 -13.60 -15.29
CA TYR A 352 14.21 -14.48 -15.60
C TYR A 352 15.45 -13.68 -16.00
N LEU A 353 16.58 -14.01 -15.38
CA LEU A 353 17.90 -13.51 -15.74
C LEU A 353 18.79 -14.70 -16.15
N SER A 354 19.17 -14.75 -17.43
CA SER A 354 19.93 -15.86 -18.02
C SER A 354 19.28 -17.22 -17.74
N GLU A 355 17.97 -17.32 -17.97
CA GLU A 355 17.12 -18.50 -17.68
C GLU A 355 16.98 -18.88 -16.19
N VAL A 356 17.54 -18.09 -15.27
CA VAL A 356 17.34 -18.27 -13.83
C VAL A 356 16.17 -17.41 -13.36
N LEU A 357 15.17 -18.02 -12.73
CA LEU A 357 14.08 -17.29 -12.07
C LEU A 357 14.65 -16.52 -10.88
N VAL A 358 14.51 -15.19 -10.91
CA VAL A 358 15.05 -14.29 -9.87
C VAL A 358 13.96 -13.49 -9.15
N GLY A 359 12.77 -13.34 -9.73
CA GLY A 359 11.68 -12.64 -9.08
C GLY A 359 10.29 -12.99 -9.61
N LEU A 360 9.27 -12.62 -8.84
CA LEU A 360 7.86 -12.82 -9.13
C LEU A 360 7.08 -11.52 -8.85
N CYS A 361 6.54 -10.91 -9.90
CA CYS A 361 5.58 -9.82 -9.81
C CYS A 361 4.17 -10.42 -9.73
N THR A 362 3.62 -10.49 -8.52
CA THR A 362 2.40 -11.26 -8.21
C THR A 362 1.11 -10.48 -8.38
N GLY A 363 1.17 -9.18 -8.65
CA GLY A 363 -0.04 -8.36 -8.75
C GLY A 363 -0.83 -8.40 -7.43
N THR A 364 -2.09 -8.81 -7.51
CA THR A 364 -2.97 -9.08 -6.36
C THR A 364 -3.03 -10.56 -5.96
N LEU A 365 -2.40 -11.46 -6.72
CA LEU A 365 -2.48 -12.91 -6.52
C LEU A 365 -1.82 -13.40 -5.24
N TRP A 366 -0.83 -12.67 -4.76
CA TRP A 366 -0.13 -12.96 -3.53
C TRP A 366 0.53 -11.71 -3.00
N SER A 367 0.35 -11.45 -1.71
CA SER A 367 1.04 -10.37 -0.99
C SER A 367 2.01 -10.96 0.04
N THR A 368 2.82 -10.15 0.72
CA THR A 368 3.86 -10.73 1.61
C THR A 368 3.28 -11.58 2.74
N ASP A 369 2.06 -11.32 3.21
CA ASP A 369 1.44 -12.02 4.33
C ASP A 369 -0.05 -12.39 4.13
N ALA A 370 -0.65 -12.06 2.98
CA ALA A 370 -2.06 -12.29 2.72
C ALA A 370 -2.34 -12.85 1.32
N ALA A 371 -3.38 -13.68 1.26
CA ALA A 371 -4.00 -14.14 0.02
C ALA A 371 -4.86 -13.03 -0.62
N PRO A 372 -5.20 -13.15 -1.91
CA PRO A 372 -6.10 -12.23 -2.60
C PRO A 372 -7.45 -12.14 -1.89
N ARG A 373 -8.05 -10.95 -1.94
CA ARG A 373 -9.44 -10.74 -1.51
C ARG A 373 -10.39 -11.49 -2.42
N TRP A 374 -11.18 -12.38 -1.83
CA TRP A 374 -12.19 -13.16 -2.56
C TRP A 374 -13.38 -12.32 -3.01
N ASP A 375 -13.71 -11.25 -2.29
CA ASP A 375 -14.89 -10.45 -2.55
C ASP A 375 -14.71 -9.47 -3.72
N LEU A 376 -13.48 -9.23 -4.17
CA LEU A 376 -13.20 -8.49 -5.41
C LEU A 376 -13.51 -9.31 -6.68
N LEU A 377 -13.79 -10.62 -6.54
CA LEU A 377 -14.43 -11.42 -7.58
C LEU A 377 -15.91 -11.09 -7.73
N LYS A 378 -16.55 -10.59 -6.66
CA LYS A 378 -17.95 -10.19 -6.69
C LYS A 378 -18.04 -8.79 -7.23
N TRP A 379 -18.67 -8.67 -8.38
CA TRP A 379 -19.16 -7.39 -8.83
C TRP A 379 -20.24 -6.92 -7.86
N SER A 380 -20.07 -5.73 -7.27
CA SER A 380 -21.24 -5.04 -6.77
C SER A 380 -22.20 -4.92 -7.95
N ALA A 381 -23.49 -5.11 -7.72
CA ALA A 381 -24.49 -5.09 -8.77
C ALA A 381 -24.68 -3.67 -9.34
N PHE A 382 -23.61 -2.95 -9.69
CA PHE A 382 -23.62 -1.56 -10.08
C PHE A 382 -23.33 -1.41 -11.58
N PRO A 383 -24.22 -0.76 -12.36
CA PRO A 383 -25.54 -0.26 -11.95
C PRO A 383 -26.51 -1.43 -11.66
N ARG A 384 -27.42 -1.27 -10.67
CA ARG A 384 -28.45 -2.30 -10.40
C ARG A 384 -29.47 -2.22 -11.52
N GLU A 385 -29.87 -3.35 -12.08
CA GLU A 385 -31.07 -3.41 -12.92
C GLU A 385 -32.25 -2.86 -12.12
N ALA A 386 -32.74 -1.69 -12.50
CA ALA A 386 -33.95 -1.08 -11.95
C ALA A 386 -35.22 -1.79 -12.46
N ALA A 387 -35.17 -3.11 -12.66
CA ALA A 387 -36.30 -3.86 -13.16
C ALA A 387 -37.46 -3.78 -12.16
N HIS A 388 -38.66 -3.49 -12.66
CA HIS A 388 -39.92 -3.25 -11.93
C HIS A 388 -40.49 -4.47 -11.15
N GLY A 389 -39.65 -5.43 -10.75
CA GLY A 389 -39.99 -6.55 -9.90
C GLY A 389 -39.17 -6.52 -8.63
N ARG A 390 -39.84 -6.59 -7.48
CA ARG A 390 -39.29 -6.60 -6.11
C ARG A 390 -37.93 -7.31 -6.06
N ALA A 391 -36.86 -6.53 -5.90
CA ALA A 391 -35.50 -7.03 -5.85
C ALA A 391 -35.34 -8.08 -4.72
N PRO A 392 -34.62 -9.19 -4.93
CA PRO A 392 -34.22 -10.05 -3.83
C PRO A 392 -33.33 -9.23 -2.92
N SER A 393 -33.76 -9.02 -1.67
CA SER A 393 -32.95 -8.39 -0.64
C SER A 393 -31.69 -9.24 -0.47
N LEU A 394 -30.52 -8.69 -0.83
CA LEU A 394 -29.22 -9.26 -0.48
C LEU A 394 -29.04 -9.13 1.04
N SER A 395 -29.72 -10.00 1.78
CA SER A 395 -29.36 -10.28 3.16
C SER A 395 -27.94 -10.86 3.12
N PRO A 396 -26.97 -10.29 3.85
CA PRO A 396 -25.61 -10.82 3.93
C PRO A 396 -25.54 -12.31 4.34
N ASN A 397 -26.62 -12.83 4.92
CA ASN A 397 -26.68 -14.19 5.46
C ASN A 397 -27.16 -15.26 4.46
N ASP A 398 -27.72 -14.91 3.29
CA ASP A 398 -28.36 -15.90 2.39
C ASP A 398 -27.53 -16.26 1.15
N SER A 399 -26.26 -15.83 1.07
CA SER A 399 -25.36 -16.01 -0.09
C SER A 399 -24.17 -16.94 0.15
N GLY A 400 -24.20 -17.76 1.22
CA GLY A 400 -23.08 -18.60 1.65
C GLY A 400 -22.53 -19.52 0.54
N GLY A 401 -23.41 -20.10 -0.28
CA GLY A 401 -23.01 -21.01 -1.36
C GLY A 401 -22.15 -20.37 -2.45
N ASP A 402 -22.45 -19.12 -2.82
CA ASP A 402 -21.72 -18.39 -3.87
C ASP A 402 -20.32 -17.97 -3.39
N ARG A 403 -20.21 -17.54 -2.12
CA ARG A 403 -18.93 -17.21 -1.49
C ARG A 403 -18.01 -18.43 -1.41
N ASP A 404 -18.49 -19.55 -0.90
CA ASP A 404 -17.65 -20.75 -0.72
C ASP A 404 -17.23 -21.32 -2.08
N THR A 405 -18.09 -21.27 -3.10
CA THR A 405 -17.72 -21.65 -4.47
C THR A 405 -16.60 -20.77 -5.04
N ALA A 406 -16.68 -19.45 -4.86
CA ALA A 406 -15.63 -18.52 -5.30
C ALA A 406 -14.30 -18.77 -4.58
N LEU A 407 -14.34 -19.02 -3.27
CA LEU A 407 -13.15 -19.33 -2.46
C LEU A 407 -12.52 -20.67 -2.85
N THR A 408 -13.33 -21.69 -3.12
CA THR A 408 -12.85 -22.99 -3.60
C THR A 408 -12.17 -22.86 -4.96
N ARG A 409 -12.77 -22.12 -5.91
CA ARG A 409 -12.13 -21.85 -7.20
C ARG A 409 -10.82 -21.07 -7.04
N THR A 410 -10.82 -20.03 -6.20
CA THR A 410 -9.62 -19.24 -5.89
C THR A 410 -8.52 -20.14 -5.33
N TYR A 411 -8.88 -21.02 -4.39
CA TYR A 411 -8.00 -22.01 -3.81
C TYR A 411 -7.39 -22.93 -4.87
N GLU A 412 -8.20 -23.53 -5.75
CA GLU A 412 -7.72 -24.46 -6.78
C GLU A 412 -6.73 -23.79 -7.74
N VAL A 413 -7.04 -22.57 -8.18
CA VAL A 413 -6.19 -21.81 -9.09
C VAL A 413 -4.89 -21.40 -8.40
N LEU A 414 -4.95 -20.81 -7.20
CA LEU A 414 -3.75 -20.45 -6.46
C LEU A 414 -2.92 -21.67 -6.10
N ARG A 415 -3.55 -22.77 -5.70
CA ARG A 415 -2.85 -24.00 -5.36
C ARG A 415 -2.04 -24.48 -6.56
N LYS A 416 -2.70 -24.64 -7.71
CA LYS A 416 -2.09 -25.21 -8.91
C LYS A 416 -1.02 -24.32 -9.54
N TYR A 417 -1.24 -23.00 -9.60
CA TYR A 417 -0.41 -22.10 -10.39
C TYR A 417 0.51 -21.19 -9.57
N VAL A 418 0.36 -21.16 -8.24
CA VAL A 418 1.21 -20.36 -7.34
C VAL A 418 1.81 -21.23 -6.24
N PHE A 419 1.01 -21.98 -5.49
CA PHE A 419 1.52 -22.79 -4.39
C PHE A 419 2.39 -23.95 -4.88
N ASP A 420 1.88 -24.80 -5.77
CA ASP A 420 2.57 -26.00 -6.23
C ASP A 420 3.91 -25.68 -6.93
N PRO A 421 4.02 -24.65 -7.79
CA PRO A 421 5.29 -24.31 -8.43
C PRO A 421 6.32 -23.66 -7.50
N TYR A 422 5.88 -22.79 -6.58
CA TYR A 422 6.81 -21.91 -5.86
C TYR A 422 6.92 -22.19 -4.35
N PHE A 423 5.87 -22.69 -3.69
CA PHE A 423 5.84 -22.88 -2.24
C PHE A 423 5.89 -24.35 -1.82
N ALA A 424 5.24 -25.26 -2.54
CA ALA A 424 5.25 -26.68 -2.22
C ALA A 424 6.68 -27.28 -2.16
N PRO A 425 7.62 -26.95 -3.08
CA PRO A 425 9.00 -27.43 -3.00
C PRO A 425 9.73 -26.93 -1.75
N LEU A 426 9.44 -25.69 -1.33
CA LEU A 426 10.00 -25.10 -0.12
C LEU A 426 9.48 -25.80 1.14
N CYS A 427 8.17 -26.05 1.21
CA CYS A 427 7.53 -26.77 2.31
C CYS A 427 8.04 -28.21 2.45
N ALA A 428 8.22 -28.92 1.33
CA ALA A 428 8.70 -30.30 1.32
C ALA A 428 10.12 -30.43 1.92
N SER A 429 11.01 -29.47 1.63
CA SER A 429 12.38 -29.47 2.14
C SER A 429 12.50 -29.26 3.66
N GLY A 430 11.44 -28.75 4.30
CA GLY A 430 11.40 -28.49 5.75
C GLY A 430 10.89 -29.65 6.60
N ALA A 431 10.25 -30.67 6.00
CA ALA A 431 9.57 -31.74 6.74
C ALA A 431 10.52 -32.74 7.44
N GLU A 432 11.80 -32.82 7.01
CA GLU A 432 12.83 -33.60 7.72
C GLU A 432 13.30 -32.94 9.03
N ARG A 433 13.01 -31.66 9.24
CA ARG A 433 13.22 -31.03 10.56
C ARG A 433 12.07 -31.49 11.43
N SER A 434 12.33 -32.35 12.42
CA SER A 434 11.32 -32.79 13.39
C SER A 434 10.60 -31.59 14.01
N TRP A 435 9.43 -31.28 13.48
CA TRP A 435 8.51 -30.35 14.11
C TRP A 435 8.06 -30.99 15.43
N PRO A 436 7.90 -30.23 16.52
CA PRO A 436 7.25 -30.73 17.73
C PRO A 436 5.79 -31.04 17.37
N SER A 437 5.58 -32.25 16.85
CA SER A 437 4.28 -32.80 16.54
C SER A 437 3.52 -32.86 17.84
N ARG A 438 2.44 -32.09 17.91
CA ARG A 438 1.50 -32.10 19.01
C ARG A 438 0.74 -33.43 18.95
N ASN A 439 1.28 -34.44 19.62
CA ASN A 439 0.69 -35.74 19.95
C ASN A 439 -0.27 -36.34 18.90
N VAL A 440 0.27 -37.07 17.93
CA VAL A 440 -0.50 -38.07 17.18
C VAL A 440 0.16 -39.43 17.37
N GLY A 441 -0.65 -40.41 17.77
CA GLY A 441 -0.24 -41.70 18.32
C GLY A 441 0.68 -42.53 17.43
N LYS A 442 1.51 -43.34 18.12
CA LYS A 442 2.47 -44.30 17.58
C LYS A 442 1.78 -45.27 16.59
N SER A 443 2.23 -45.27 15.34
CA SER A 443 1.89 -46.30 14.33
C SER A 443 3.10 -47.22 14.11
N PRO A 444 2.92 -48.54 13.86
CA PRO A 444 4.02 -49.50 13.80
C PRO A 444 4.84 -49.40 12.50
N ARG A 445 6.16 -49.61 12.65
CA ARG A 445 7.18 -49.61 11.58
C ARG A 445 6.90 -50.72 10.55
N ARG A 446 6.93 -50.36 9.25
CA ARG A 446 7.15 -51.29 8.14
C ARG A 446 8.59 -51.13 7.64
N ASP A 447 9.29 -52.25 7.47
CA ASP A 447 10.57 -52.36 6.80
C ASP A 447 10.34 -52.44 5.29
N ASP A 448 10.63 -51.37 4.56
CA ASP A 448 10.76 -51.36 3.09
C ASP A 448 12.15 -50.82 2.71
N SER A 449 12.75 -51.43 1.69
CA SER A 449 14.17 -51.28 1.29
C SER A 449 14.53 -49.93 0.63
N PRO A 450 15.76 -49.39 0.79
CA PRO A 450 16.03 -47.95 0.60
C PRO A 450 16.63 -47.50 -0.74
N GLU A 451 16.81 -48.35 -1.76
CA GLU A 451 17.78 -48.05 -2.83
C GLU A 451 17.33 -47.11 -3.97
N SER A 452 16.07 -46.65 -4.03
CA SER A 452 15.61 -45.72 -5.11
C SER A 452 15.25 -44.30 -4.65
N ALA A 453 15.38 -43.99 -3.34
CA ALA A 453 14.97 -42.71 -2.78
C ALA A 453 16.02 -41.59 -2.90
N GLY A 454 17.30 -41.93 -3.13
CA GLY A 454 18.43 -40.99 -3.06
C GLY A 454 18.47 -39.93 -4.18
N GLU A 455 18.18 -40.31 -5.43
CA GLU A 455 18.32 -39.39 -6.57
C GLU A 455 17.22 -38.31 -6.60
N LYS A 456 15.96 -38.67 -6.30
CA LYS A 456 14.85 -37.70 -6.23
C LYS A 456 15.04 -36.66 -5.12
N ALA A 457 15.68 -37.05 -4.01
CA ALA A 457 15.95 -36.13 -2.91
C ALA A 457 16.96 -35.03 -3.29
N GLY A 458 17.93 -35.33 -4.15
CA GLY A 458 18.93 -34.37 -4.63
C GLY A 458 18.33 -33.26 -5.49
N GLU A 459 17.48 -33.63 -6.45
CA GLU A 459 16.84 -32.68 -7.39
C GLU A 459 15.86 -31.73 -6.68
N LEU A 460 15.00 -32.26 -5.79
CA LEU A 460 14.10 -31.46 -4.95
C LEU A 460 14.85 -30.44 -4.08
N THR A 461 16.03 -30.81 -3.58
CA THR A 461 16.87 -29.92 -2.79
C THR A 461 17.44 -28.77 -3.63
N ALA A 462 17.87 -29.04 -4.87
CA ALA A 462 18.36 -28.01 -5.77
C ALA A 462 17.28 -27.00 -6.16
N VAL A 463 16.08 -27.48 -6.51
CA VAL A 463 14.92 -26.63 -6.84
C VAL A 463 14.49 -25.77 -5.64
N SER A 464 14.38 -26.37 -4.44
CA SER A 464 14.07 -25.62 -3.21
C SER A 464 15.12 -24.54 -2.94
N ASN A 465 16.41 -24.86 -3.06
CA ASN A 465 17.49 -23.89 -2.84
C ASN A 465 17.45 -22.73 -3.84
N ALA A 466 17.06 -22.98 -5.10
CA ALA A 466 16.86 -21.94 -6.10
C ALA A 466 15.65 -21.04 -5.74
N LEU A 467 14.51 -21.65 -5.42
CA LEU A 467 13.28 -20.93 -5.08
C LEU A 467 13.40 -20.09 -3.80
N GLN A 468 14.20 -20.52 -2.82
CA GLN A 468 14.44 -19.76 -1.59
C GLN A 468 14.98 -18.34 -1.84
N ARG A 469 15.58 -18.10 -3.02
CA ARG A 469 16.25 -16.85 -3.40
C ARG A 469 15.39 -15.97 -4.30
N VAL A 470 14.29 -16.48 -4.82
CA VAL A 470 13.36 -15.71 -5.66
C VAL A 470 12.71 -14.61 -4.83
N VAL A 471 12.71 -13.38 -5.34
CA VAL A 471 12.09 -12.22 -4.67
C VAL A 471 10.65 -12.06 -5.14
N LEU A 472 9.71 -12.03 -4.20
CA LEU A 472 8.31 -11.71 -4.44
C LEU A 472 8.09 -10.19 -4.39
N LEU A 473 7.39 -9.66 -5.40
CA LEU A 473 7.11 -8.24 -5.64
C LEU A 473 5.58 -8.08 -5.85
N PRO A 474 4.79 -7.78 -4.82
CA PRO A 474 3.35 -7.57 -4.98
C PRO A 474 3.06 -6.20 -5.58
N ALA A 475 1.90 -6.05 -6.23
CA ALA A 475 1.44 -4.74 -6.70
C ALA A 475 0.80 -3.89 -5.60
N HIS A 476 0.53 -4.47 -4.43
CA HIS A 476 -0.09 -3.78 -3.30
C HIS A 476 0.68 -4.07 -2.02
N GLY A 477 0.86 -3.03 -1.20
CA GLY A 477 1.47 -3.13 0.12
C GLY A 477 0.44 -3.20 1.24
N GLY A 478 0.92 -3.27 2.49
CA GLY A 478 0.06 -3.30 3.66
C GLY A 478 -0.85 -2.10 3.81
N TYR A 479 -2.04 -2.35 4.36
CA TYR A 479 -3.12 -1.37 4.53
C TYR A 479 -3.74 -0.83 3.23
N SER A 480 -3.47 -1.45 2.08
CA SER A 480 -4.31 -1.26 0.87
C SER A 480 -5.70 -1.86 1.11
N ASN A 481 -6.74 -1.29 0.49
CA ASN A 481 -8.05 -1.94 0.47
C ASN A 481 -8.06 -3.16 -0.47
N VAL A 482 -7.06 -3.39 -1.31
CA VAL A 482 -7.08 -4.50 -2.28
C VAL A 482 -6.62 -5.83 -1.67
N THR A 483 -5.90 -5.78 -0.54
CA THR A 483 -5.33 -6.95 0.15
C THR A 483 -5.58 -6.87 1.65
N ASN A 484 -5.69 -8.02 2.31
CA ASN A 484 -5.70 -8.11 3.78
C ASN A 484 -4.30 -8.01 4.41
N GLN A 485 -3.29 -7.60 3.61
CA GLN A 485 -1.92 -7.47 4.07
C GLN A 485 -1.80 -6.46 5.21
N LEU A 486 -1.17 -6.89 6.30
CA LEU A 486 -0.91 -6.06 7.48
C LEU A 486 0.55 -5.57 7.48
N ASP A 487 1.46 -6.36 6.93
CA ASP A 487 2.87 -6.02 6.89
C ASP A 487 3.20 -4.90 5.88
N LEU A 488 4.17 -4.06 6.24
CA LEU A 488 4.62 -2.94 5.40
C LEU A 488 5.70 -3.34 4.38
N CYS A 489 6.00 -4.64 4.28
CA CYS A 489 7.01 -5.17 3.37
C CYS A 489 6.52 -5.13 1.91
N TRP A 490 7.35 -4.58 1.04
CA TRP A 490 7.05 -4.50 -0.40
C TRP A 490 7.80 -5.52 -1.24
N ALA A 491 8.71 -6.27 -0.61
CA ALA A 491 9.42 -7.33 -1.26
C ALA A 491 9.99 -8.28 -0.19
N ALA A 492 9.99 -9.58 -0.49
CA ALA A 492 10.54 -10.60 0.38
C ALA A 492 11.02 -11.80 -0.44
N HIS A 493 12.04 -12.51 0.03
CA HIS A 493 12.37 -13.79 -0.58
C HIS A 493 11.32 -14.84 -0.24
N LEU A 494 10.99 -15.74 -1.18
CA LEU A 494 10.06 -16.85 -0.92
C LEU A 494 10.51 -17.70 0.28
N GLY A 495 11.82 -17.88 0.43
CA GLY A 495 12.39 -18.55 1.61
C GLY A 495 12.04 -17.86 2.92
N ASP A 496 12.07 -16.53 2.99
CA ASP A 496 11.68 -15.78 4.19
C ASP A 496 10.19 -15.90 4.49
N LEU A 497 9.36 -15.84 3.44
CA LEU A 497 7.91 -16.00 3.57
C LEU A 497 7.52 -17.34 4.22
N THR A 498 8.23 -18.42 3.91
CA THR A 498 7.98 -19.73 4.57
C THR A 498 8.40 -19.78 6.04
N ARG A 499 9.23 -18.82 6.49
CA ARG A 499 9.72 -18.70 7.87
C ARG A 499 8.90 -17.72 8.70
N MET A 500 8.29 -16.72 8.08
CA MET A 500 7.46 -15.71 8.74
C MET A 500 6.15 -16.34 9.24
N GLN A 501 5.85 -16.15 10.53
CA GLN A 501 4.70 -16.78 11.16
C GLN A 501 3.36 -16.40 10.49
N HIS A 502 3.17 -15.13 10.15
CA HIS A 502 1.93 -14.65 9.55
C HIS A 502 1.73 -15.21 8.13
N THR A 503 2.76 -15.21 7.28
CA THR A 503 2.67 -15.69 5.90
C THR A 503 2.48 -17.20 5.86
N ARG A 504 3.12 -17.90 6.81
CA ARG A 504 2.99 -19.33 6.94
C ARG A 504 1.57 -19.79 7.19
N ILE A 505 0.75 -19.02 7.91
CA ILE A 505 -0.68 -19.35 8.07
C ILE A 505 -1.36 -19.45 6.69
N VAL A 506 -1.06 -18.52 5.78
CA VAL A 506 -1.61 -18.54 4.41
C VAL A 506 -1.10 -19.76 3.64
N ILE A 507 0.22 -19.97 3.64
CA ILE A 507 0.88 -21.09 2.95
C ILE A 507 0.33 -22.43 3.46
N ASP A 508 0.24 -22.63 4.77
CA ASP A 508 -0.26 -23.87 5.37
C ASP A 508 -1.76 -24.08 5.07
N THR A 509 -2.56 -23.01 5.01
CA THR A 509 -3.98 -23.14 4.61
C THR A 509 -4.15 -23.55 3.15
N LEU A 510 -3.26 -23.11 2.25
CA LEU A 510 -3.27 -23.54 0.85
C LEU A 510 -2.73 -24.97 0.67
N ALA A 511 -1.73 -25.34 1.46
CA ALA A 511 -1.15 -26.69 1.48
C ALA A 511 -2.17 -27.77 1.86
N THR A 512 -3.23 -27.39 2.58
CA THR A 512 -4.23 -28.32 3.13
C THR A 512 -5.42 -28.53 2.19
N THR A 513 -6.55 -27.85 2.43
CA THR A 513 -7.81 -28.03 1.68
C THR A 513 -8.51 -26.71 1.39
N ALA A 514 -9.44 -26.72 0.42
CA ALA A 514 -10.26 -25.55 0.09
C ALA A 514 -11.07 -25.05 1.30
N GLU A 515 -11.57 -25.95 2.15
CA GLU A 515 -12.32 -25.59 3.36
C GLU A 515 -11.44 -24.89 4.39
N ALA A 516 -10.17 -25.29 4.52
CA ALA A 516 -9.21 -24.64 5.41
C ALA A 516 -8.92 -23.21 4.92
N PHE A 517 -8.69 -23.04 3.62
CA PHE A 517 -8.50 -21.72 2.99
C PHE A 517 -9.75 -20.83 3.11
N ALA A 518 -10.95 -21.38 2.88
CA ALA A 518 -12.21 -20.66 3.05
C ALA A 518 -12.44 -20.26 4.53
N ARG A 519 -12.07 -21.13 5.48
CA ARG A 519 -12.12 -20.83 6.92
C ARG A 519 -11.13 -19.73 7.31
N TYR A 520 -9.92 -19.74 6.74
CA TYR A 520 -8.95 -18.66 6.91
C TYR A 520 -9.52 -17.33 6.40
N ASN A 521 -10.02 -17.28 5.17
CA ASN A 521 -10.63 -16.08 4.58
C ASN A 521 -11.84 -15.56 5.37
N ARG A 522 -12.63 -16.45 6.00
CA ARG A 522 -13.74 -16.06 6.88
C ARG A 522 -13.30 -15.40 8.19
N ARG A 523 -12.06 -15.64 8.63
CA ARG A 523 -11.50 -15.02 9.84
C ARG A 523 -10.86 -13.67 9.57
N LEU A 524 -10.52 -13.39 8.31
CA LEU A 524 -10.00 -12.08 7.92
C LEU A 524 -11.07 -11.00 8.13
N PRO A 525 -10.69 -9.81 8.60
CA PRO A 525 -11.63 -8.71 8.74
C PRO A 525 -12.21 -8.35 7.37
N PRO A 526 -13.51 -8.04 7.28
CA PRO A 526 -14.06 -7.50 6.05
C PRO A 526 -13.41 -6.13 5.79
N LEU A 527 -12.90 -5.95 4.57
CA LEU A 527 -12.40 -4.67 4.10
C LEU A 527 -13.49 -3.96 3.29
N PRO A 528 -13.44 -2.62 3.18
CA PRO A 528 -14.38 -1.87 2.36
C PRO A 528 -14.36 -2.37 0.92
N HIS A 529 -15.53 -2.52 0.29
CA HIS A 529 -15.65 -2.80 -1.15
C HIS A 529 -16.49 -1.68 -1.80
N PRO A 530 -15.88 -0.53 -2.09
CA PRO A 530 -16.64 0.60 -2.59
C PRO A 530 -17.04 0.41 -4.05
N PRO A 531 -18.20 0.92 -4.50
CA PRO A 531 -18.62 0.80 -5.91
C PRO A 531 -17.62 1.39 -6.92
N SER A 532 -16.75 2.30 -6.48
CA SER A 532 -15.63 2.84 -7.26
C SER A 532 -14.63 1.76 -7.70
N PHE A 533 -14.53 0.64 -7.00
CA PHE A 533 -13.68 -0.48 -7.39
C PHE A 533 -14.16 -1.13 -8.68
N ASP A 534 -15.45 -1.44 -8.74
CA ASP A 534 -16.06 -2.02 -9.94
C ASP A 534 -16.00 -1.05 -11.11
N ALA A 535 -16.32 0.23 -10.89
CA ALA A 535 -16.24 1.24 -11.93
C ALA A 535 -14.82 1.43 -12.50
N SER A 536 -13.81 1.49 -11.64
CA SER A 536 -12.41 1.55 -12.06
C SER A 536 -12.02 0.32 -12.85
N ARG A 537 -12.46 -0.87 -12.41
CA ARG A 537 -12.22 -2.12 -13.13
C ARG A 537 -12.87 -2.15 -14.51
N VAL A 538 -14.12 -1.69 -14.64
CA VAL A 538 -14.79 -1.51 -15.95
C VAL A 538 -13.95 -0.62 -16.84
N ALA A 539 -13.50 0.53 -16.34
CA ALA A 539 -12.75 1.50 -17.12
C ALA A 539 -11.46 0.89 -17.69
N HIS A 540 -10.69 0.18 -16.85
CA HIS A 540 -9.46 -0.49 -17.30
C HIS A 540 -9.74 -1.65 -18.25
N LEU A 541 -10.79 -2.44 -17.99
CA LEU A 541 -11.14 -3.53 -18.89
C LEU A 541 -11.54 -2.99 -20.27
N ARG A 542 -12.29 -1.88 -20.34
CA ARG A 542 -12.62 -1.22 -21.60
C ARG A 542 -11.35 -0.79 -22.34
N GLN A 543 -10.40 -0.16 -21.65
CA GLN A 543 -9.12 0.19 -22.26
C GLN A 543 -8.42 -1.04 -22.86
N LEU A 544 -8.32 -2.15 -22.12
CA LEU A 544 -7.72 -3.39 -22.64
C LEU A 544 -8.51 -3.98 -23.81
N LEU A 545 -9.83 -3.98 -23.74
CA LEU A 545 -10.71 -4.50 -24.80
C LEU A 545 -10.60 -3.68 -26.09
N THR A 546 -10.38 -2.36 -26.01
CA THR A 546 -10.18 -1.50 -27.20
C THR A 546 -8.89 -1.83 -27.98
N LEU A 547 -7.96 -2.56 -27.37
CA LEU A 547 -6.74 -3.04 -28.03
C LEU A 547 -6.99 -4.33 -28.84
N LEU A 548 -8.14 -4.97 -28.68
CA LEU A 548 -8.49 -6.18 -29.42
C LEU A 548 -9.18 -5.85 -30.74
N ARG A 549 -9.13 -6.79 -31.69
CA ARG A 549 -10.01 -6.74 -32.87
C ARG A 549 -11.47 -6.88 -32.44
N PRO A 550 -12.44 -6.28 -33.15
CA PRO A 550 -13.86 -6.31 -32.77
C PRO A 550 -14.41 -7.72 -32.50
N GLU A 551 -14.01 -8.72 -33.30
CA GLU A 551 -14.40 -10.13 -33.11
C GLU A 551 -13.86 -10.69 -31.80
N GLN A 552 -12.57 -10.48 -31.52
CA GLN A 552 -11.92 -10.92 -30.28
C GLN A 552 -12.49 -10.20 -29.06
N GLN A 553 -12.86 -8.92 -29.21
CA GLN A 553 -13.53 -8.16 -28.18
C GLN A 553 -14.90 -8.77 -27.86
N ALA A 554 -15.73 -9.07 -28.87
CA ALA A 554 -17.04 -9.68 -28.67
C ALA A 554 -16.94 -11.06 -28.00
N ASP A 555 -16.01 -11.91 -28.47
CA ASP A 555 -15.76 -13.24 -27.89
C ASP A 555 -15.25 -13.15 -26.45
N CYS A 556 -14.37 -12.18 -26.17
CA CYS A 556 -13.87 -11.96 -24.82
C CYS A 556 -14.99 -11.49 -23.89
N VAL A 557 -15.83 -10.55 -24.32
CA VAL A 557 -16.98 -10.07 -23.53
C VAL A 557 -17.97 -11.19 -23.27
N ALA A 558 -18.25 -12.05 -24.26
CA ALA A 558 -19.16 -13.19 -24.10
C ALA A 558 -18.69 -14.20 -23.03
N GLN A 559 -17.38 -14.30 -22.78
CA GLN A 559 -16.79 -15.18 -21.77
C GLN A 559 -16.77 -14.58 -20.35
N LEU A 560 -17.05 -13.28 -20.19
CA LEU A 560 -17.07 -12.63 -18.87
C LEU A 560 -18.32 -13.04 -18.07
N PRO A 561 -18.31 -12.93 -16.73
CA PRO A 561 -19.50 -13.17 -15.92
C PRO A 561 -20.63 -12.20 -16.30
N GLY A 562 -21.88 -12.64 -16.22
CA GLY A 562 -23.03 -11.83 -16.63
C GLY A 562 -23.08 -10.43 -16.00
N GLY A 563 -22.71 -10.29 -14.72
CA GLY A 563 -22.63 -8.98 -14.05
C GLY A 563 -21.56 -8.06 -14.66
N MET A 564 -20.44 -8.61 -15.11
CA MET A 564 -19.36 -7.87 -15.77
C MET A 564 -19.71 -7.53 -17.22
N GLN A 565 -20.50 -8.39 -17.91
CA GLN A 565 -21.09 -8.06 -19.21
C GLN A 565 -22.16 -6.98 -19.12
N TYR A 566 -22.86 -6.90 -17.97
CA TYR A 566 -23.90 -5.91 -17.69
C TYR A 566 -23.32 -4.54 -17.30
N ALA A 567 -22.37 -4.48 -16.36
CA ALA A 567 -21.32 -3.45 -16.41
C ALA A 567 -20.62 -3.56 -17.79
N LEU A 568 -19.64 -2.80 -18.24
CA LEU A 568 -19.28 -2.74 -19.69
C LEU A 568 -20.40 -2.31 -20.66
N ARG A 569 -21.56 -2.98 -20.75
CA ARG A 569 -22.71 -2.60 -21.61
C ARG A 569 -23.48 -1.40 -21.06
N TYR A 570 -23.80 -1.41 -19.77
CA TYR A 570 -24.72 -0.44 -19.16
C TYR A 570 -24.06 0.51 -18.17
N SER A 571 -22.85 0.21 -17.70
CA SER A 571 -22.05 1.21 -16.97
C SER A 571 -21.80 2.41 -17.89
N PHE A 572 -21.89 3.64 -17.37
CA PHE A 572 -21.60 4.88 -18.09
C PHE A 572 -20.39 4.70 -19.00
N ASP A 573 -20.56 4.91 -20.31
CA ASP A 573 -19.44 5.08 -21.22
C ASP A 573 -19.14 6.59 -21.29
N PRO A 574 -18.17 7.11 -20.53
CA PRO A 574 -17.81 8.52 -20.58
C PRO A 574 -17.28 8.93 -21.97
N PHE A 575 -16.88 7.97 -22.83
CA PHE A 575 -16.35 8.25 -24.16
C PHE A 575 -17.43 8.30 -25.25
N ALA A 576 -18.61 7.72 -25.02
CA ALA A 576 -19.72 7.72 -25.98
C ALA A 576 -20.27 9.12 -26.30
N ALA A 577 -20.03 10.11 -25.44
CA ALA A 577 -20.43 11.50 -25.65
C ALA A 577 -19.65 12.19 -26.79
N THR A 578 -18.48 11.67 -27.18
CA THR A 578 -17.62 12.27 -28.22
C THR A 578 -17.77 11.63 -29.61
N GLY A 579 -18.60 10.59 -29.75
CA GLY A 579 -18.84 9.92 -31.02
C GLY A 579 -19.64 10.79 -32.00
N ALA A 580 -19.20 10.80 -33.27
CA ALA A 580 -19.85 11.51 -34.37
C ALA A 580 -21.37 11.21 -34.42
N PRO A 581 -22.22 12.21 -34.74
CA PRO A 581 -23.68 12.15 -34.58
C PRO A 581 -24.40 11.29 -35.64
N GLY A 582 -23.95 10.06 -35.89
CA GLY A 582 -24.48 9.17 -36.93
C GLY A 582 -24.90 7.76 -36.51
N ASP A 583 -24.54 7.28 -35.32
CA ASP A 583 -24.74 5.87 -34.95
C ASP A 583 -25.97 5.66 -34.06
N LEU A 584 -27.07 5.20 -34.65
CA LEU A 584 -28.40 5.11 -34.00
C LEU A 584 -28.47 4.08 -32.85
N LEU A 585 -27.50 3.17 -32.74
CA LEU A 585 -27.39 2.24 -31.60
C LEU A 585 -26.74 2.89 -30.35
N SER A 586 -26.09 4.06 -30.49
CA SER A 586 -25.51 4.85 -29.40
C SER A 586 -26.55 5.69 -28.63
N ALA A 587 -27.75 5.89 -29.19
CA ALA A 587 -28.76 6.79 -28.64
C ALA A 587 -29.30 6.38 -27.26
N SER A 588 -29.36 5.08 -26.96
CA SER A 588 -29.82 4.57 -25.66
C SER A 588 -28.79 4.83 -24.53
N CYS A 589 -27.50 4.86 -24.85
CA CYS A 589 -26.44 5.15 -23.87
C CYS A 589 -26.32 6.66 -23.57
N ARG A 590 -26.62 7.52 -24.56
CA ARG A 590 -26.66 9.00 -24.36
C ARG A 590 -27.74 9.44 -23.36
N GLN A 591 -28.79 8.64 -23.16
CA GLN A 591 -29.90 8.99 -22.28
C GLN A 591 -29.53 9.06 -20.79
N CYS A 592 -28.44 8.41 -20.35
CA CYS A 592 -27.95 8.55 -18.98
C CYS A 592 -27.08 9.81 -18.74
N THR A 593 -26.58 10.46 -19.79
CA THR A 593 -25.70 11.65 -19.65
C THR A 593 -26.47 12.95 -19.38
N ALA A 594 -27.79 12.97 -19.58
CA ALA A 594 -28.51 14.24 -19.68
C ALA A 594 -28.92 14.87 -18.34
N SER A 595 -28.96 14.16 -17.21
CA SER A 595 -29.36 14.76 -15.92
C SER A 595 -29.03 13.87 -14.72
N SER A 596 -27.75 13.61 -14.39
CA SER A 596 -27.50 13.15 -13.02
C SER A 596 -27.74 14.32 -12.07
N PHE A 597 -28.87 14.30 -11.37
CA PHE A 597 -29.23 15.28 -10.33
C PHE A 597 -28.38 15.18 -9.05
N TYR A 598 -27.29 14.42 -9.12
CA TYR A 598 -26.38 14.11 -8.03
C TYR A 598 -24.95 14.50 -8.40
N ALA A 599 -24.27 15.16 -7.47
CA ALA A 599 -22.83 15.40 -7.54
C ALA A 599 -22.19 14.96 -6.22
N ASN A 600 -20.98 14.41 -6.29
CA ASN A 600 -20.16 14.18 -5.11
C ASN A 600 -19.65 15.54 -4.62
N ILE A 601 -20.17 16.04 -3.50
CA ILE A 601 -19.64 17.24 -2.86
C ILE A 601 -18.63 16.83 -1.79
N ILE A 602 -17.36 17.10 -2.03
CA ILE A 602 -16.25 16.71 -1.16
C ILE A 602 -15.54 17.94 -0.64
N ASP A 603 -15.32 18.02 0.66
CA ASP A 603 -14.51 19.07 1.27
C ASP A 603 -13.20 18.49 1.78
N VAL A 604 -12.07 18.94 1.23
CA VAL A 604 -10.73 18.43 1.60
C VAL A 604 -9.97 19.33 2.57
N ARG A 605 -10.62 20.41 3.05
CA ARG A 605 -10.06 21.34 4.03
C ARG A 605 -9.87 20.69 5.40
N ASP A 606 -9.21 21.42 6.29
CA ASP A 606 -9.11 21.01 7.69
C ASP A 606 -10.52 20.86 8.30
N ALA A 607 -10.67 19.91 9.21
CA ALA A 607 -11.96 19.64 9.82
C ALA A 607 -12.53 20.85 10.58
N ALA A 608 -11.69 21.68 11.20
CA ALA A 608 -12.15 22.89 11.87
C ALA A 608 -12.72 23.91 10.87
N GLU A 609 -12.10 24.07 9.71
CA GLU A 609 -12.57 24.95 8.64
C GLU A 609 -13.89 24.46 8.02
N TYR A 610 -14.03 23.15 7.81
CA TYR A 610 -15.28 22.54 7.36
C TYR A 610 -16.40 22.74 8.39
N HIS A 611 -16.13 22.51 9.67
CA HIS A 611 -17.15 22.67 10.71
C HIS A 611 -17.57 24.11 10.95
N ALA A 612 -16.66 25.08 10.76
CA ALA A 612 -17.03 26.48 10.85
C ALA A 612 -18.04 26.88 9.74
N LEU A 613 -17.80 26.39 8.51
CA LEU A 613 -18.62 26.70 7.34
C LEU A 613 -18.40 25.66 6.24
N HIS A 614 -19.45 25.02 5.74
CA HIS A 614 -19.37 24.10 4.60
C HIS A 614 -20.64 24.12 3.75
N VAL A 615 -20.57 23.53 2.55
CA VAL A 615 -21.73 23.37 1.67
C VAL A 615 -22.58 22.22 2.22
N CYS A 616 -23.89 22.46 2.41
CA CYS A 616 -24.82 21.42 2.82
C CYS A 616 -24.74 20.23 1.86
N GLY A 617 -24.66 19.01 2.39
CA GLY A 617 -24.48 17.82 1.56
C GLY A 617 -23.01 17.42 1.34
N ALA A 618 -22.04 18.24 1.75
CA ALA A 618 -20.62 17.94 1.59
C ALA A 618 -20.12 16.89 2.59
N VAL A 619 -19.19 16.03 2.17
CA VAL A 619 -18.45 15.13 3.07
C VAL A 619 -17.02 15.64 3.24
N ASN A 620 -16.57 15.77 4.50
CA ASN A 620 -15.20 16.20 4.77
C ASN A 620 -14.24 15.00 4.77
N VAL A 621 -13.27 15.03 3.86
CA VAL A 621 -12.15 14.09 3.81
C VAL A 621 -10.85 14.89 3.78
N PRO A 622 -10.33 15.31 4.96
CA PRO A 622 -9.16 16.18 5.02
C PRO A 622 -7.94 15.56 4.32
N MET A 623 -7.40 16.25 3.33
CA MET A 623 -6.17 15.79 2.67
C MET A 623 -4.90 16.24 3.39
N SER A 624 -5.00 17.29 4.21
CA SER A 624 -3.95 17.78 5.10
C SER A 624 -4.21 17.32 6.53
N PHE A 625 -4.03 16.04 6.82
CA PHE A 625 -4.02 15.55 8.21
C PHE A 625 -2.57 15.55 8.75
N PRO A 626 -2.30 15.91 10.02
CA PRO A 626 -0.95 16.00 10.56
C PRO A 626 -0.11 14.74 10.23
N GLY A 627 0.97 14.93 9.46
CA GLY A 627 1.75 13.87 8.80
C GLY A 627 2.49 12.89 9.73
N VAL A 628 2.39 13.08 11.05
CA VAL A 628 2.85 12.11 12.06
C VAL A 628 1.90 10.93 12.24
N ALA A 629 0.63 11.08 11.89
CA ALA A 629 -0.33 9.98 11.84
C ALA A 629 -0.46 9.47 10.41
N TYR A 630 -0.58 8.15 10.22
CA TYR A 630 -0.88 7.48 8.96
C TYR A 630 -2.14 7.98 8.20
N GLY A 631 -2.81 9.06 8.65
CA GLY A 631 -4.08 9.59 8.16
C GLY A 631 -4.04 10.27 6.80
N ALA A 632 -3.10 11.20 6.53
CA ALA A 632 -3.08 11.96 5.26
C ALA A 632 -2.82 11.06 4.04
N ARG A 633 -2.02 10.01 4.20
CA ARG A 633 -1.82 8.99 3.15
C ARG A 633 -3.09 8.17 2.89
N LYS A 634 -4.06 8.13 3.81
CA LYS A 634 -5.30 7.35 3.65
C LYS A 634 -6.48 8.16 3.10
N ALA A 635 -6.32 9.43 2.72
CA ALA A 635 -7.42 10.21 2.16
C ALA A 635 -8.02 9.54 0.91
N GLU A 636 -7.17 9.08 -0.01
CA GLU A 636 -7.59 8.41 -1.25
C GLU A 636 -8.44 7.15 -0.99
N LEU A 637 -8.05 6.37 0.01
CA LEU A 637 -8.77 5.17 0.46
C LEU A 637 -10.22 5.49 0.86
N TRP A 638 -10.42 6.58 1.60
CA TRP A 638 -11.75 6.98 2.06
C TRP A 638 -12.52 7.75 0.99
N LEU A 639 -11.84 8.52 0.14
CA LEU A 639 -12.44 9.12 -1.05
C LEU A 639 -13.08 8.04 -1.92
N GLN A 640 -12.39 6.92 -2.17
CA GLN A 640 -12.97 5.78 -2.90
C GLN A 640 -14.25 5.25 -2.25
N CYS A 641 -14.32 5.28 -0.91
CA CYS A 641 -15.49 4.81 -0.16
C CYS A 641 -16.69 5.78 -0.18
N VAL A 642 -16.46 7.07 -0.38
CA VAL A 642 -17.54 8.08 -0.38
C VAL A 642 -17.98 8.50 -1.78
N LEU A 643 -17.11 8.31 -2.79
CA LEU A 643 -17.40 8.72 -4.17
C LEU A 643 -18.37 7.74 -4.84
N VAL A 644 -19.44 8.31 -5.38
CA VAL A 644 -20.32 7.62 -6.33
C VAL A 644 -19.65 7.64 -7.71
N PRO A 645 -19.42 6.49 -8.36
CA PRO A 645 -18.70 6.45 -9.62
C PRO A 645 -19.46 7.12 -10.76
N PHE A 646 -18.72 7.68 -11.73
CA PHE A 646 -19.26 8.35 -12.92
C PHE A 646 -20.17 9.54 -12.63
N THR A 647 -20.20 10.02 -11.39
CA THR A 647 -20.93 11.23 -11.04
C THR A 647 -19.94 12.37 -10.87
N PRO A 648 -20.28 13.59 -11.32
CA PRO A 648 -19.41 14.74 -11.20
C PRO A 648 -18.95 14.96 -9.75
N ILE A 649 -17.71 15.39 -9.59
CA ILE A 649 -17.10 15.67 -8.30
C ILE A 649 -16.90 17.17 -8.17
N VAL A 650 -17.51 17.74 -7.15
CA VAL A 650 -17.29 19.13 -6.74
C VAL A 650 -16.49 19.10 -5.45
N ALA A 651 -15.24 19.56 -5.53
CA ALA A 651 -14.33 19.55 -4.40
C ALA A 651 -14.04 20.97 -3.87
N ILE A 652 -14.02 21.13 -2.55
CA ILE A 652 -13.69 22.39 -1.88
C ILE A 652 -12.32 22.24 -1.23
N CYS A 653 -11.41 23.17 -1.53
CA CYS A 653 -10.04 23.17 -1.02
C CYS A 653 -9.70 24.49 -0.31
N ALA A 654 -8.64 24.47 0.50
CA ALA A 654 -8.21 25.63 1.27
C ALA A 654 -7.38 26.60 0.42
N ALA A 655 -6.48 26.07 -0.42
CA ALA A 655 -5.49 26.86 -1.14
C ALA A 655 -5.44 26.53 -2.64
N GLU A 656 -5.13 27.54 -3.46
CA GLU A 656 -5.04 27.42 -4.92
C GLU A 656 -4.00 26.37 -5.34
N ALA A 657 -2.87 26.31 -4.62
CA ALA A 657 -1.80 25.36 -4.87
C ALA A 657 -2.25 23.89 -4.75
N GLN A 658 -3.37 23.60 -4.09
CA GLN A 658 -3.89 22.24 -3.94
C GLN A 658 -4.69 21.76 -5.17
N ARG A 659 -5.14 22.67 -6.05
CA ARG A 659 -6.09 22.33 -7.13
C ARG A 659 -5.56 21.32 -8.13
N ALA A 660 -4.37 21.55 -8.68
CA ALA A 660 -3.81 20.67 -9.70
C ALA A 660 -3.64 19.24 -9.17
N GLU A 661 -3.13 19.13 -7.94
CA GLU A 661 -2.91 17.85 -7.28
C GLU A 661 -4.22 17.14 -6.93
N LEU A 662 -5.20 17.89 -6.40
CA LEU A 662 -6.52 17.36 -6.07
C LEU A 662 -7.27 16.90 -7.32
N SER A 663 -7.20 17.67 -8.42
CA SER A 663 -7.80 17.31 -9.70
C SER A 663 -7.21 16.00 -10.19
N ARG A 664 -5.88 15.92 -10.23
CA ARG A 664 -5.15 14.74 -10.67
C ARG A 664 -5.54 13.50 -9.85
N ARG A 665 -5.60 13.62 -8.53
CA ARG A 665 -5.96 12.51 -7.63
C ARG A 665 -7.42 12.08 -7.79
N LEU A 666 -8.37 13.01 -7.76
CA LEU A 666 -9.80 12.68 -7.87
C LEU A 666 -10.13 12.07 -9.23
N SER A 667 -9.53 12.58 -10.32
CA SER A 667 -9.66 11.97 -11.65
C SER A 667 -9.09 10.56 -11.70
N ALA A 668 -8.00 10.28 -10.98
CA ALA A 668 -7.43 8.94 -10.88
C ALA A 668 -8.31 7.97 -10.05
N LEU A 669 -9.00 8.46 -9.02
CA LEU A 669 -9.87 7.65 -8.15
C LEU A 669 -11.26 7.37 -8.76
N SER A 670 -11.74 8.25 -9.64
CA SER A 670 -13.03 8.10 -10.31
C SER A 670 -12.88 8.37 -11.81
N PRO A 671 -12.26 7.46 -12.57
CA PRO A 671 -12.07 7.64 -14.01
C PRO A 671 -13.39 7.86 -14.74
N GLY A 672 -13.46 8.93 -15.53
CA GLY A 672 -14.65 9.33 -16.29
C GLY A 672 -15.58 10.31 -15.57
N SER A 673 -15.35 10.62 -14.30
CA SER A 673 -16.07 11.69 -13.60
C SER A 673 -15.45 13.06 -13.91
N SER A 674 -16.27 14.08 -14.16
CA SER A 674 -15.76 15.46 -14.23
C SER A 674 -15.40 15.94 -12.82
N VAL A 675 -14.27 16.63 -12.70
CA VAL A 675 -13.77 17.13 -11.42
C VAL A 675 -13.71 18.65 -11.47
N HIS A 676 -14.44 19.29 -10.56
CA HIS A 676 -14.52 20.74 -10.43
C HIS A 676 -14.04 21.12 -9.03
N ILE A 677 -13.08 22.05 -8.94
CA ILE A 677 -12.42 22.37 -7.67
C ILE A 677 -12.54 23.85 -7.40
N PHE A 678 -12.99 24.18 -6.20
CA PHE A 678 -13.27 25.54 -5.78
C PHE A 678 -12.60 25.85 -4.44
N ARG A 679 -12.42 27.16 -4.19
CA ARG A 679 -12.10 27.69 -2.86
C ARG A 679 -13.35 28.30 -2.25
N VAL A 680 -13.42 28.33 -0.93
CA VAL A 680 -14.58 28.95 -0.22
C VAL A 680 -14.76 30.41 -0.62
N ALA A 681 -13.65 31.15 -0.76
CA ALA A 681 -13.65 32.56 -1.16
C ALA A 681 -14.19 32.83 -2.58
N GLU A 682 -14.39 31.78 -3.40
CA GLU A 682 -15.02 31.95 -4.70
C GLU A 682 -16.53 31.94 -4.63
N PHE A 683 -17.11 31.31 -3.60
CA PHE A 683 -18.55 31.29 -3.36
C PHE A 683 -19.00 32.37 -2.38
N PHE A 684 -18.12 32.76 -1.45
CA PHE A 684 -18.37 33.82 -0.49
C PHE A 684 -17.49 35.02 -0.77
N ASP A 685 -18.12 36.12 -1.15
CA ASP A 685 -17.46 37.41 -1.15
C ASP A 685 -17.32 37.87 0.32
N ALA A 686 -16.08 38.00 0.80
CA ALA A 686 -15.79 38.31 2.21
C ALA A 686 -16.42 39.62 2.71
N ALA A 687 -16.92 40.46 1.80
CA ALA A 687 -17.57 41.73 2.08
C ALA A 687 -19.06 41.61 2.48
N GLU A 688 -19.72 40.49 2.19
CA GLU A 688 -21.16 40.30 2.43
C GLU A 688 -21.48 39.41 3.64
N THR A 689 -20.58 39.29 4.64
CA THR A 689 -21.05 38.80 5.93
C THR A 689 -22.13 39.76 6.42
N PRO A 690 -23.41 39.35 6.51
CA PRO A 690 -24.45 40.24 7.00
C PRO A 690 -23.99 40.68 8.39
N ALA A 691 -23.73 41.98 8.53
CA ALA A 691 -23.39 42.57 9.82
C ALA A 691 -24.44 42.02 10.79
N GLU A 692 -23.98 41.41 11.89
CA GLU A 692 -24.84 40.95 12.98
C GLU A 692 -25.59 42.18 13.49
N ASN A 693 -26.72 42.50 12.86
CA ASN A 693 -27.63 43.53 13.29
C ASN A 693 -28.53 42.81 14.29
N PRO A 694 -28.36 43.01 15.60
CA PRO A 694 -29.28 42.49 16.59
C PRO A 694 -30.62 43.21 16.37
N ALA A 695 -31.48 42.63 15.54
CA ALA A 695 -32.83 43.11 15.36
C ALA A 695 -33.60 42.85 16.67
N GLU A 696 -33.73 43.91 17.47
CA GLU A 696 -34.53 43.94 18.68
C GLU A 696 -35.99 43.53 18.39
N GLY A 697 -36.49 42.49 19.07
CA GLY A 697 -37.90 42.45 19.49
C GLY A 697 -38.90 41.52 18.77
N GLY A 698 -38.48 40.60 17.90
CA GLY A 698 -39.40 39.58 17.35
C GLY A 698 -39.55 38.35 18.26
N PRO A 699 -40.75 37.81 18.54
CA PRO A 699 -40.91 36.58 19.32
C PRO A 699 -40.28 35.41 18.57
N ALA A 700 -39.12 34.96 19.06
CA ALA A 700 -38.33 33.89 18.48
C ALA A 700 -39.06 32.55 18.64
N THR A 701 -39.85 32.16 17.63
CA THR A 701 -40.14 30.76 17.33
C THR A 701 -39.07 30.17 16.39
N MET A 702 -37.82 30.63 16.51
CA MET A 702 -36.71 29.98 15.82
C MET A 702 -36.51 28.62 16.48
N THR A 703 -36.74 27.58 15.71
CA THR A 703 -36.32 26.22 16.04
C THR A 703 -34.82 26.25 16.38
N ASP A 704 -34.46 25.81 17.59
CA ASP A 704 -33.09 25.69 18.09
C ASP A 704 -32.29 24.65 17.28
N LEU A 705 -31.92 24.99 16.04
CA LEU A 705 -30.97 24.21 15.25
C LEU A 705 -29.55 24.54 15.72
N PRO A 706 -28.62 23.56 15.74
CA PRO A 706 -27.24 23.80 16.15
C PRO A 706 -26.39 24.51 15.07
N TRP A 707 -27.01 24.92 13.96
CA TRP A 707 -26.39 25.65 12.85
C TRP A 707 -27.34 26.68 12.24
N GLN A 708 -26.76 27.61 11.51
CA GLN A 708 -27.44 28.56 10.65
C GLN A 708 -27.31 28.12 9.19
N GLU A 709 -28.41 28.19 8.45
CA GLU A 709 -28.45 27.95 7.02
C GLU A 709 -28.32 29.28 6.27
N VAL A 710 -27.35 29.36 5.37
CA VAL A 710 -27.06 30.55 4.55
C VAL A 710 -27.22 30.16 3.09
N GLU A 711 -28.22 30.73 2.43
CA GLU A 711 -28.44 30.54 1.00
C GLU A 711 -27.54 31.51 0.21
N CYS A 712 -26.79 31.02 -0.77
CA CYS A 712 -25.91 31.81 -1.62
C CYS A 712 -26.14 31.45 -3.08
N ASP A 713 -26.19 32.46 -3.96
CA ASP A 713 -26.22 32.20 -5.40
C ASP A 713 -24.87 31.66 -5.88
N VAL A 714 -24.89 30.72 -6.82
CA VAL A 714 -23.67 30.26 -7.49
C VAL A 714 -23.08 31.42 -8.29
N PRO A 715 -21.82 31.80 -8.05
CA PRO A 715 -21.17 32.88 -8.78
C PRO A 715 -21.21 32.65 -10.29
N ALA A 716 -21.38 33.72 -11.07
CA ALA A 716 -21.36 33.65 -12.54
C ALA A 716 -20.01 33.17 -13.10
N THR A 717 -18.95 33.17 -12.28
CA THR A 717 -17.63 32.61 -12.62
C THR A 717 -17.60 31.09 -12.62
N VAL A 718 -18.54 30.43 -11.95
CA VAL A 718 -18.68 28.97 -11.98
C VAL A 718 -19.26 28.58 -13.34
N PRO A 719 -18.57 27.72 -14.12
CA PRO A 719 -19.05 27.31 -15.43
C PRO A 719 -20.46 26.68 -15.37
N ALA A 720 -21.30 26.97 -16.38
CA ALA A 720 -22.69 26.51 -16.40
C ALA A 720 -22.85 24.98 -16.55
N ASP A 721 -21.79 24.29 -16.95
CA ASP A 721 -21.69 22.82 -17.03
C ASP A 721 -21.38 22.18 -15.67
N VAL A 722 -20.98 22.96 -14.65
CA VAL A 722 -20.81 22.43 -13.29
C VAL A 722 -22.20 22.11 -12.74
N PRO A 723 -22.45 20.87 -12.30
CA PRO A 723 -23.77 20.45 -11.85
C PRO A 723 -24.00 20.92 -10.42
N LEU A 724 -24.08 22.24 -10.21
CA LEU A 724 -24.45 22.84 -8.94
C LEU A 724 -25.81 23.54 -9.07
N PRO A 725 -26.65 23.52 -8.03
CA PRO A 725 -27.92 24.20 -8.02
C PRO A 725 -27.63 25.70 -8.01
N ARG A 726 -28.48 26.51 -8.67
CA ARG A 726 -28.29 27.98 -8.73
C ARG A 726 -28.15 28.62 -7.35
N LYS A 727 -28.78 28.01 -6.35
CA LYS A 727 -28.71 28.40 -4.96
C LYS A 727 -28.07 27.29 -4.14
N LEU A 728 -26.89 27.56 -3.60
CA LEU A 728 -26.20 26.69 -2.68
C LEU A 728 -26.63 27.00 -1.26
N LEU A 729 -26.89 25.95 -0.50
CA LEU A 729 -27.11 26.07 0.93
C LEU A 729 -25.80 25.82 1.66
N TRP A 730 -25.38 26.76 2.49
CA TRP A 730 -24.22 26.65 3.34
C TRP A 730 -24.65 26.49 4.79
N ILE A 731 -23.89 25.68 5.52
CA ILE A 731 -24.11 25.38 6.93
C ILE A 731 -23.01 26.09 7.72
N LYS A 732 -23.43 27.03 8.58
CA LYS A 732 -22.56 27.76 9.50
C LYS A 732 -22.87 27.33 10.93
N HIS A 733 -21.94 26.65 11.59
CA HIS A 733 -22.15 26.28 12.99
C HIS A 733 -21.79 27.44 13.93
N GLY A 734 -22.64 27.68 14.93
CA GLY A 734 -22.41 28.73 15.92
C GLY A 734 -21.26 28.42 16.89
N ALA A 735 -20.91 27.14 17.03
CA ALA A 735 -19.74 26.67 17.77
C ALA A 735 -18.92 25.74 16.87
N ALA A 736 -17.60 25.74 17.04
CA ALA A 736 -16.76 24.73 16.41
C ALA A 736 -17.22 23.32 16.82
N LEU A 737 -16.92 22.29 16.00
CA LEU A 737 -17.12 20.90 16.40
C LEU A 737 -16.63 20.72 17.82
N THR A 738 -17.46 20.16 18.70
CA THR A 738 -17.01 19.84 20.05
C THR A 738 -15.94 18.76 19.96
N HIS A 739 -14.68 19.19 19.95
CA HIS A 739 -13.50 18.34 19.97
C HIS A 739 -13.18 18.01 21.41
N LEU A 740 -13.56 16.82 21.85
CA LEU A 740 -13.26 16.34 23.19
C LEU A 740 -11.77 15.99 23.26
N ALA A 741 -10.96 16.85 23.88
CA ALA A 741 -9.51 16.73 23.90
C ALA A 741 -8.92 16.71 25.32
N SER A 742 -9.60 17.33 26.28
CA SER A 742 -9.20 17.35 27.70
C SER A 742 -9.84 16.21 28.49
N TYR A 743 -9.32 15.98 29.70
CA TYR A 743 -9.89 15.00 30.62
C TYR A 743 -11.33 15.38 30.99
N GLU A 744 -11.57 16.67 31.23
CA GLU A 744 -12.89 17.23 31.54
C GLU A 744 -13.87 17.00 30.38
N ASP A 745 -13.45 17.24 29.13
CA ASP A 745 -14.29 17.00 27.96
C ASP A 745 -14.67 15.52 27.85
N LEU A 746 -13.75 14.62 28.16
CA LEU A 746 -13.98 13.19 28.07
C LEU A 746 -14.98 12.68 29.12
N THR A 747 -15.39 13.47 30.11
CA THR A 747 -16.57 13.12 30.94
C THR A 747 -17.84 13.02 30.09
N ALA A 748 -17.89 13.70 28.93
CA ALA A 748 -18.98 13.57 27.98
C ALA A 748 -19.05 12.16 27.35
N ILE A 749 -18.02 11.32 27.43
CA ILE A 749 -18.10 9.94 26.88
C ILE A 749 -18.71 8.93 27.87
N GLU A 750 -19.03 9.38 29.08
CA GLU A 750 -19.70 8.54 30.08
C GLU A 750 -21.15 8.22 29.67
N PRO A 751 -21.69 7.08 30.12
CA PRO A 751 -23.05 6.67 29.78
C PRO A 751 -24.09 7.70 30.23
N ALA A 752 -24.91 8.16 29.30
CA ALA A 752 -26.09 8.97 29.59
C ALA A 752 -27.26 8.46 28.76
N SER A 753 -28.49 8.51 29.28
CA SER A 753 -29.70 7.90 28.67
C SER A 753 -30.08 8.43 27.28
N ALA A 754 -29.45 9.51 26.82
CA ALA A 754 -29.72 10.13 25.51
C ALA A 754 -28.46 10.26 24.64
N ARG A 755 -27.37 9.56 25.00
CA ARG A 755 -26.06 9.65 24.35
C ARG A 755 -25.55 8.30 23.87
N VAL A 756 -25.04 8.22 22.65
CA VAL A 756 -24.29 7.06 22.17
C VAL A 756 -22.83 7.41 21.92
N VAL A 757 -21.92 6.58 22.43
CA VAL A 757 -20.50 6.63 22.06
C VAL A 757 -20.29 5.68 20.88
N LEU A 758 -19.95 6.23 19.72
CA LEU A 758 -19.78 5.51 18.47
C LEU A 758 -18.29 5.28 18.16
N ASP A 759 -17.89 4.02 18.10
CA ASP A 759 -16.57 3.59 17.61
C ASP A 759 -16.63 3.28 16.11
N VAL A 760 -15.92 4.07 15.31
CA VAL A 760 -15.88 3.93 13.84
C VAL A 760 -14.61 3.24 13.32
N ARG A 761 -13.84 2.60 14.20
CA ARG A 761 -12.66 1.80 13.81
C ARG A 761 -13.06 0.54 13.03
N THR A 762 -12.09 -0.24 12.58
CA THR A 762 -12.35 -1.55 11.98
C THR A 762 -12.92 -2.53 13.02
N PRO A 763 -13.67 -3.57 12.59
CA PRO A 763 -14.13 -4.62 13.50
C PRO A 763 -12.99 -5.27 14.30
N TYR A 764 -11.82 -5.36 13.68
CA TYR A 764 -10.60 -5.91 14.28
C TYR A 764 -10.09 -5.03 15.44
N GLU A 765 -9.93 -3.72 15.22
CA GLU A 765 -9.52 -2.78 16.27
C GLU A 765 -10.53 -2.74 17.44
N PHE A 766 -11.83 -2.76 17.15
CA PHE A 766 -12.88 -2.81 18.18
C PHE A 766 -12.84 -4.10 18.99
N LYS A 767 -12.52 -5.23 18.35
CA LYS A 767 -12.39 -6.54 19.00
C LYS A 767 -11.17 -6.62 19.92
N ASN A 768 -10.08 -5.90 19.63
CA ASN A 768 -8.88 -5.91 20.47
C ASN A 768 -9.07 -5.10 21.77
N GLY A 769 -9.79 -4.00 21.69
CA GLY A 769 -10.23 -3.25 22.87
C GLY A 769 -11.02 -2.02 22.46
N SER A 770 -11.94 -1.57 23.30
CA SER A 770 -12.80 -0.42 23.03
C SER A 770 -13.28 0.23 24.32
N HIS A 771 -13.90 1.41 24.20
CA HIS A 771 -14.63 2.04 25.29
C HIS A 771 -15.77 1.14 25.80
N HIS A 772 -15.96 1.07 27.12
CA HIS A 772 -16.89 0.15 27.81
C HIS A 772 -18.34 0.24 27.30
N HIS A 773 -18.76 1.44 26.94
CA HIS A 773 -20.13 1.74 26.55
C HIS A 773 -20.23 2.19 25.09
N SER A 774 -19.21 1.90 24.29
CA SER A 774 -19.25 2.22 22.86
C SER A 774 -19.96 1.15 22.04
N VAL A 775 -20.65 1.60 21.00
CA VAL A 775 -21.18 0.74 19.93
C VAL A 775 -20.24 0.79 18.74
N HIS A 776 -20.19 -0.30 17.97
CA HIS A 776 -19.36 -0.37 16.78
C HIS A 776 -20.22 -0.26 15.52
N VAL A 777 -19.98 0.80 14.75
CA VAL A 777 -20.40 0.93 13.34
C VAL A 777 -19.21 1.49 12.59
N GLY A 778 -18.54 0.67 11.79
CA GLY A 778 -17.29 1.07 11.15
C GLY A 778 -17.50 2.19 10.13
N LEU A 779 -16.51 3.08 9.95
CA LEU A 779 -16.59 4.15 8.95
C LEU A 779 -16.92 3.62 7.54
N SER A 780 -16.37 2.46 7.16
CA SER A 780 -16.63 1.83 5.86
C SER A 780 -18.10 1.43 5.67
N GLU A 781 -18.78 1.07 6.75
CA GLU A 781 -20.21 0.75 6.72
C GLU A 781 -21.04 2.02 6.54
N LEU A 782 -20.69 3.10 7.25
CA LEU A 782 -21.32 4.41 7.05
C LEU A 782 -21.16 4.92 5.62
N CYS A 783 -19.96 4.76 5.04
CA CYS A 783 -19.68 5.09 3.65
C CYS A 783 -20.51 4.24 2.66
N ALA A 784 -20.62 2.94 2.90
CA ALA A 784 -21.41 2.05 2.04
C ALA A 784 -22.89 2.47 2.03
N MET A 785 -23.48 2.73 3.20
CA MET A 785 -24.86 3.22 3.31
C MET A 785 -25.05 4.57 2.61
N ALA A 786 -24.08 5.48 2.73
CA ALA A 786 -24.08 6.77 2.05
C ALA A 786 -24.09 6.63 0.52
N VAL A 787 -23.26 5.75 -0.02
CA VAL A 787 -23.18 5.52 -1.47
C VAL A 787 -24.44 4.81 -1.96
N GLU A 788 -24.94 3.81 -1.24
CA GLU A 788 -26.21 3.14 -1.59
C GLU A 788 -27.38 4.13 -1.63
N ASP A 789 -27.47 5.03 -0.65
CA ASP A 789 -28.47 6.09 -0.61
C ASP A 789 -28.36 7.05 -1.81
N ALA A 790 -27.14 7.48 -2.14
CA ALA A 790 -26.90 8.33 -3.29
C ALA A 790 -27.29 7.65 -4.62
N LEU A 791 -27.00 6.36 -4.75
CA LEU A 791 -27.39 5.57 -5.91
C LEU A 791 -28.90 5.47 -6.07
N VAL A 792 -29.63 5.20 -4.97
CA VAL A 792 -31.10 5.17 -4.99
C VAL A 792 -31.67 6.55 -5.35
N THR A 793 -31.13 7.61 -4.74
CA THR A 793 -31.57 9.00 -4.96
C THR A 793 -31.39 9.44 -6.41
N SER A 794 -30.26 9.08 -7.02
CA SER A 794 -29.95 9.39 -8.42
C SER A 794 -30.95 8.82 -9.42
N SER A 795 -31.67 7.75 -9.06
CA SER A 795 -32.62 7.06 -9.93
C SER A 795 -34.07 7.56 -9.84
N LEU A 796 -34.45 8.21 -8.73
CA LEU A 796 -35.85 8.50 -8.41
C LEU A 796 -36.26 9.96 -8.58
N GLN A 797 -35.32 10.90 -8.66
CA GLN A 797 -35.64 12.31 -8.50
C GLN A 797 -35.43 13.14 -9.77
N SER A 798 -36.39 14.01 -10.05
CA SER A 798 -36.31 15.07 -11.05
C SER A 798 -35.76 16.39 -10.48
N LYS A 799 -35.48 16.44 -9.18
CA LYS A 799 -34.99 17.62 -8.46
C LYS A 799 -33.61 17.32 -7.90
N TRP A 800 -32.70 18.28 -8.06
CA TRP A 800 -31.33 18.22 -7.57
C TRP A 800 -31.30 18.00 -6.05
N CYS A 801 -30.47 17.06 -5.59
CA CYS A 801 -30.25 16.81 -4.17
C CYS A 801 -28.78 17.00 -3.80
N CYS A 802 -28.54 17.88 -2.83
CA CYS A 802 -27.22 18.11 -2.27
C CYS A 802 -26.79 16.86 -1.46
N GLY A 803 -26.08 15.93 -2.10
CA GLY A 803 -25.25 14.92 -1.42
C GLY A 803 -25.94 13.65 -0.88
N CYS A 804 -27.18 13.69 -0.37
CA CYS A 804 -27.92 12.49 0.10
C CYS A 804 -29.45 12.66 0.14
N SER A 805 -30.17 11.56 0.37
CA SER A 805 -31.62 11.56 0.57
C SER A 805 -32.01 11.97 1.99
N PRO A 806 -33.23 12.51 2.19
CA PRO A 806 -33.75 12.80 3.54
C PRO A 806 -33.87 11.58 4.47
N GLY A 807 -33.85 10.36 3.93
CA GLY A 807 -33.96 9.11 4.68
C GLY A 807 -32.62 8.53 5.15
N LEU A 808 -31.48 9.09 4.73
CA LEU A 808 -30.16 8.58 5.14
C LEU A 808 -29.95 8.70 6.65
N ALA A 809 -30.45 9.79 7.27
CA ALA A 809 -30.38 9.98 8.71
C ALA A 809 -31.09 8.85 9.47
N ASP A 810 -32.32 8.51 9.08
CA ASP A 810 -33.08 7.41 9.70
C ASP A 810 -32.34 6.08 9.54
N ALA A 811 -31.72 5.83 8.37
CA ALA A 811 -30.94 4.62 8.14
C ALA A 811 -29.73 4.53 9.10
N TYR A 812 -28.96 5.62 9.26
CA TYR A 812 -27.85 5.67 10.21
C TYR A 812 -28.31 5.48 11.66
N MET A 813 -29.35 6.21 12.07
CA MET A 813 -29.83 6.16 13.46
C MET A 813 -30.37 4.78 13.81
N LYS A 814 -31.14 4.15 12.91
CA LYS A 814 -31.59 2.77 13.06
C LYS A 814 -30.43 1.79 13.17
N ARG A 815 -29.35 1.98 12.41
CA ARG A 815 -28.17 1.11 12.46
C ARG A 815 -27.41 1.26 13.78
N ILE A 816 -27.17 2.50 14.22
CA ILE A 816 -26.53 2.82 15.50
C ILE A 816 -27.37 2.27 16.66
N HIS A 817 -28.69 2.47 16.62
CA HIS A 817 -29.64 1.96 17.61
C HIS A 817 -29.60 0.43 17.68
N SER A 818 -29.67 -0.24 16.54
CA SER A 818 -29.58 -1.70 16.47
C SER A 818 -28.26 -2.21 17.04
N ALA A 819 -27.14 -1.54 16.76
CA ALA A 819 -25.84 -1.88 17.33
C ALA A 819 -25.81 -1.68 18.86
N ALA A 820 -26.46 -0.62 19.36
CA ALA A 820 -26.60 -0.37 20.80
C ALA A 820 -27.41 -1.46 21.52
N LEU A 821 -28.54 -1.86 20.93
CA LEU A 821 -29.38 -2.95 21.46
C LEU A 821 -28.61 -4.27 21.50
N LEU A 822 -27.88 -4.61 20.42
CA LEU A 822 -27.06 -5.82 20.36
C LEU A 822 -25.90 -5.80 21.37
N ALA A 823 -25.35 -4.63 21.68
CA ALA A 823 -24.34 -4.44 22.71
C ALA A 823 -24.91 -4.47 24.14
N GLY A 824 -26.24 -4.58 24.29
CA GLY A 824 -26.91 -4.58 25.60
C GLY A 824 -26.79 -3.25 26.35
N LEU A 825 -26.61 -2.14 25.62
CA LEU A 825 -26.49 -0.83 26.25
C LEU A 825 -27.87 -0.37 26.73
N PRO A 826 -28.04 0.00 28.01
CA PRO A 826 -29.34 0.39 28.58
C PRO A 826 -29.89 1.71 28.01
N VAL A 827 -29.09 2.37 27.18
CA VAL A 827 -29.16 3.79 26.88
C VAL A 827 -30.13 4.14 25.75
N VAL A 828 -30.70 3.18 25.02
CA VAL A 828 -31.60 3.52 23.89
C VAL A 828 -32.82 2.61 23.85
N GLN A 829 -33.80 2.87 24.72
CA GLN A 829 -35.09 2.17 24.68
C GLN A 829 -35.94 2.56 23.46
N GLN A 830 -35.76 3.78 22.93
CA GLN A 830 -36.42 4.28 21.74
C GLN A 830 -35.42 5.02 20.85
N GLU A 831 -35.50 4.84 19.53
CA GLU A 831 -34.59 5.50 18.58
C GLU A 831 -34.64 7.03 18.74
N SER A 832 -35.84 7.59 18.93
CA SER A 832 -36.10 9.03 19.07
C SER A 832 -35.56 9.68 20.34
N SER A 833 -35.08 8.91 21.33
CA SER A 833 -34.49 9.47 22.55
C SER A 833 -33.02 9.85 22.41
N LEU A 834 -32.39 9.54 21.27
CA LEU A 834 -30.99 9.85 21.02
C LEU A 834 -30.84 11.34 20.65
N SER A 835 -30.08 12.07 21.46
CA SER A 835 -29.86 13.52 21.32
C SER A 835 -28.38 13.91 21.16
N ASP A 836 -27.47 12.98 21.44
CA ASP A 836 -26.02 13.21 21.43
C ASP A 836 -25.27 11.98 20.92
N VAL A 837 -24.37 12.17 19.96
CA VAL A 837 -23.49 11.13 19.41
C VAL A 837 -22.05 11.59 19.55
N VAL A 838 -21.27 10.83 20.33
CA VAL A 838 -19.84 11.06 20.51
C VAL A 838 -19.07 10.04 19.68
N ILE A 839 -18.29 10.49 18.71
CA ILE A 839 -17.62 9.63 17.74
C ILE A 839 -16.13 9.59 18.04
N TYR A 840 -15.54 8.39 17.98
CA TYR A 840 -14.08 8.24 18.03
C TYR A 840 -13.59 7.16 17.07
N CYS A 841 -12.34 7.29 16.65
CA CYS A 841 -11.62 6.24 15.94
C CYS A 841 -10.28 5.96 16.64
N ALA A 842 -9.26 5.41 15.98
CA ALA A 842 -7.97 5.22 16.66
C ALA A 842 -7.27 6.55 16.99
N GLY A 843 -7.13 7.44 16.00
CA GLY A 843 -6.34 8.68 16.11
C GLY A 843 -7.06 9.95 15.63
N GLY A 844 -8.39 9.96 15.65
CA GLY A 844 -9.24 11.10 15.26
C GLY A 844 -9.59 11.21 13.76
N TYR A 845 -8.73 10.77 12.84
CA TYR A 845 -8.97 10.99 11.40
C TYR A 845 -10.28 10.40 10.85
N ARG A 846 -10.56 9.11 11.11
CA ARG A 846 -11.78 8.44 10.62
C ARG A 846 -13.06 8.96 11.28
N SER A 847 -12.97 9.40 12.54
CA SER A 847 -14.12 9.94 13.25
C SER A 847 -14.51 11.32 12.75
N LEU A 848 -13.57 12.11 12.20
CA LEU A 848 -13.88 13.35 11.48
C LEU A 848 -14.70 13.09 10.22
N ILE A 849 -14.28 12.11 9.40
CA ILE A 849 -15.02 11.72 8.20
C ILE A 849 -16.42 11.21 8.58
N ALA A 850 -16.52 10.35 9.61
CA ALA A 850 -17.79 9.86 10.12
C ALA A 850 -18.70 10.98 10.64
N SER A 851 -18.13 11.99 11.31
CA SER A 851 -18.88 13.16 11.80
C SER A 851 -19.50 13.92 10.63
N SER A 852 -18.73 14.18 9.57
CA SER A 852 -19.24 14.85 8.37
C SER A 852 -20.31 14.05 7.62
N LEU A 853 -20.19 12.71 7.57
CA LEU A 853 -21.23 11.85 6.98
C LEU A 853 -22.55 11.91 7.76
N LEU A 854 -22.47 11.91 9.09
CA LEU A 854 -23.64 12.04 9.95
C LEU A 854 -24.25 13.44 9.83
N GLN A 855 -23.45 14.50 9.92
CA GLN A 855 -23.89 15.89 9.74
C GLN A 855 -24.63 16.08 8.42
N ARG A 856 -24.00 15.65 7.31
CA ARG A 856 -24.60 15.62 5.98
C ARG A 856 -25.99 14.98 5.98
N ALA A 857 -26.12 13.82 6.60
CA ALA A 857 -27.40 13.12 6.68
C ALA A 857 -28.42 13.89 7.55
N MET A 858 -28.00 14.40 8.70
CA MET A 858 -28.87 15.17 9.61
C MET A 858 -29.38 16.46 8.98
N GLU A 859 -28.53 17.22 8.28
CA GLU A 859 -28.89 18.47 7.59
C GLU A 859 -30.02 18.28 6.59
N THR A 860 -29.98 17.17 5.84
CA THR A 860 -30.99 16.83 4.83
C THR A 860 -32.22 16.12 5.38
N SER A 861 -32.24 15.79 6.67
CA SER A 861 -33.28 14.93 7.24
C SER A 861 -34.65 15.60 7.25
N ALA A 862 -35.69 14.83 6.92
CA ALA A 862 -37.08 15.24 7.10
C ALA A 862 -37.52 15.17 8.58
N THR A 863 -36.80 14.42 9.41
CA THR A 863 -37.12 14.21 10.82
C THR A 863 -36.46 15.28 11.68
N MET A 864 -37.27 16.18 12.25
CA MET A 864 -36.77 17.33 13.03
C MET A 864 -35.87 16.94 14.21
N THR A 865 -36.15 15.80 14.87
CA THR A 865 -35.33 15.29 15.97
C THR A 865 -33.87 15.07 15.55
N TRP A 866 -33.65 14.56 14.33
CA TRP A 866 -32.31 14.31 13.78
C TRP A 866 -31.58 15.61 13.45
N ARG A 867 -32.30 16.66 13.03
CA ARG A 867 -31.71 17.98 12.82
C ARG A 867 -31.22 18.65 14.11
N SER A 868 -31.77 18.26 15.26
CA SER A 868 -31.32 18.73 16.58
C SER A 868 -30.22 17.87 17.23
N LEU A 869 -29.77 16.81 16.54
CA LEU A 869 -28.78 15.87 17.08
C LEU A 869 -27.42 16.57 17.27
N ARG A 870 -26.86 16.46 18.48
CA ARG A 870 -25.50 16.94 18.75
C ARG A 870 -24.49 15.86 18.36
N ILE A 871 -23.46 16.27 17.61
CA ILE A 871 -22.37 15.38 17.18
C ILE A 871 -21.07 15.94 17.75
N SER A 872 -20.35 15.12 18.50
CA SER A 872 -19.05 15.46 19.08
C SER A 872 -17.99 14.46 18.63
N ASN A 873 -16.74 14.89 18.51
CA ASN A 873 -15.63 14.02 18.11
C ASN A 873 -14.54 13.99 19.19
N VAL A 874 -13.99 12.82 19.47
CA VAL A 874 -12.84 12.69 20.38
C VAL A 874 -11.54 13.00 19.62
N SER A 875 -10.89 14.11 19.97
CA SER A 875 -9.59 14.48 19.42
C SER A 875 -8.54 13.45 19.83
N GLY A 876 -7.72 12.98 18.90
CA GLY A 876 -6.77 11.88 19.15
C GLY A 876 -7.42 10.49 19.31
N GLY A 877 -8.75 10.38 19.27
CA GLY A 877 -9.49 9.12 19.27
C GLY A 877 -9.22 8.22 20.48
N ALA A 878 -9.09 6.92 20.22
CA ALA A 878 -8.84 5.89 21.22
C ALA A 878 -7.53 6.13 21.98
N PHE A 879 -6.48 6.66 21.35
CA PHE A 879 -5.23 6.98 22.06
C PHE A 879 -5.47 7.99 23.17
N GLN A 880 -6.31 9.00 22.91
CA GLN A 880 -6.68 10.00 23.89
C GLN A 880 -7.46 9.38 25.05
N ILE A 881 -8.46 8.56 24.74
CA ILE A 881 -9.27 7.85 25.75
C ILE A 881 -8.39 6.94 26.59
N MET A 882 -7.52 6.13 25.98
CA MET A 882 -6.63 5.22 26.69
C MET A 882 -5.62 5.95 27.59
N THR A 883 -5.19 7.14 27.18
CA THR A 883 -4.20 7.93 27.94
C THR A 883 -4.85 8.67 29.10
N GLN A 884 -6.02 9.28 28.89
CA GLN A 884 -6.64 10.17 29.88
C GLN A 884 -7.77 9.50 30.68
N ARG A 885 -8.48 8.53 30.09
CA ARG A 885 -9.59 7.78 30.70
C ARG A 885 -9.39 6.25 30.54
N PRO A 886 -8.26 5.68 31.00
CA PRO A 886 -8.04 4.24 30.93
C PRO A 886 -9.09 3.44 31.71
N ASP A 887 -9.74 4.05 32.70
CA ASP A 887 -10.88 3.50 33.45
C ASP A 887 -12.09 3.20 32.55
N LEU A 888 -12.23 3.91 31.44
CA LEU A 888 -13.29 3.72 30.46
C LEU A 888 -12.93 2.75 29.33
N TRP A 889 -11.71 2.21 29.31
CA TRP A 889 -11.21 1.36 28.25
C TRP A 889 -11.16 -0.12 28.62
N ARG A 890 -11.78 -0.96 27.79
CA ARG A 890 -11.72 -2.42 27.93
C ARG A 890 -10.78 -3.04 26.90
N VAL A 891 -9.66 -3.59 27.35
CA VAL A 891 -8.88 -4.54 26.53
C VAL A 891 -9.63 -5.86 26.48
N LYS A 892 -9.97 -6.31 25.28
CA LYS A 892 -10.75 -7.52 25.03
C LYS A 892 -9.85 -8.68 24.57
N ASP A 893 -8.84 -8.38 23.77
CA ASP A 893 -7.86 -9.34 23.28
C ASP A 893 -6.44 -8.79 23.45
N ARG A 894 -5.65 -9.43 24.33
CA ARG A 894 -4.25 -9.05 24.62
C ARG A 894 -3.25 -9.66 23.63
N SER A 895 -3.68 -10.59 22.78
CA SER A 895 -2.76 -11.29 21.87
C SER A 895 -2.15 -10.36 20.84
N ILE A 896 -2.80 -9.21 20.57
CA ILE A 896 -2.35 -8.24 19.57
C ILE A 896 -2.60 -6.83 20.09
N VAL A 897 -1.72 -6.34 20.96
CA VAL A 897 -1.62 -4.91 21.20
C VAL A 897 -0.89 -4.29 20.01
N CYS A 898 -1.63 -3.88 18.98
CA CYS A 898 -1.11 -2.93 18.01
C CYS A 898 -0.94 -1.59 18.72
N ILE A 899 0.22 -1.38 19.34
CA ILE A 899 0.70 -0.03 19.62
C ILE A 899 1.11 0.50 18.25
N SER A 900 0.25 1.32 17.64
CA SER A 900 0.58 2.00 16.39
C SER A 900 1.63 3.09 16.63
#